data_AF-A0A970SCG3-F1
#
_entry.id   AF-A0A970SCG3-F1
#
_cell.length_a   1.000
_cell.length_b   1.000
_cell.length_c   1.000
_cell.angle_alpha   90.00
_cell.angle_beta   90.00
_cell.angle_gamma   90.00
#
_symmetry.space_group_name_H-M   'P 1'
#
loop_
_entity.id
_entity.type
_entity.pdbx_description
1 polymer ?
#
loop_
_entity_poly.entity_id
_entity_poly.type
_entity_poly.pdbx_seq_one_letter_code
_entity_poly.pdbx_strand_id
1 'polypeptide(L)'
;MLHQRLLSIVALVALLGAVACGDDSARHPTGDANNNDNNWNSGHSTDPNDPNYYSTDPNDPNNPNYNNNNPINPIDTNNPNNPNNPIDTNNPNIPIDTNNPNIPIDTNNPNTPELPPIPDDWTFIPDNYTPTYPGADNYDFIPETALACDSKTDAGALSVEGMAVWRDDAAGAYSMIFDDMCGYAVRQLPIVGRGELNRHNIMGSPGIIVSECIKGEGGSTWDDVLSMIQDGHEMSNHSMNHEKVEGAAVEVEAVQSKQYTDQIFAMADEWQKELFFFVYPYDYFPADGIAGVQRAGHIGSRAGNRDPFNGSDNPPINGNEATGDMTITFDVWPRTYSKYARYYEADVLWNHVYNAIERNGWAVREFHSVVHDKDYNDETQFHGFGPIKASDFNVHLNELVDAWKKNKVWTSTPGRILKYRQSRTKCTASASGSTLTYNCSGLDNKLAGEASIIVKTGSDVPGLEAMQQGKPVSVRKLGASRFAVTGHVLNGPIEISGCNTASVGVDAGDVRIKPTPAASVCDIQTVVGTGSDGRMDDMERDPGIEFQALPNPRQGDGRDGSWSSYPGSALLEHIQDGSNGGVVHFKHDTSAQVYGGVSLAFLGGNGAGSCYDASAYQGIQFDIKGTVVDNTEWLATKNVYFLSLVSAKTQTSAYGGDVDCAVGHYSFELTIPSSTSYSTVKVPWSSFVASSYVDENCSIPGFTHPSPSLDTVKKTLQAIDWGCTNKASTCDIYLDNIRLY
;
A
#
# COMPACT_ATOMS: atom_id res chain seq x y z
N MET A 1 -2.49 -20.09 63.58
CA MET A 1 -2.19 -19.00 64.53
C MET A 1 -1.64 -17.85 63.68
N LEU A 2 -2.49 -16.91 63.25
CA LEU A 2 -2.90 -15.67 63.92
C LEU A 2 -1.88 -14.52 63.83
N HIS A 3 -2.24 -13.53 63.02
CA HIS A 3 -2.15 -12.07 63.23
C HIS A 3 -0.76 -11.40 63.21
N GLN A 4 -0.49 -10.57 62.20
CA GLN A 4 -0.86 -9.14 62.10
C GLN A 4 -0.11 -8.21 63.07
N ARG A 5 0.53 -7.17 62.51
CA ARG A 5 0.30 -5.77 62.92
C ARG A 5 0.70 -4.77 61.83
N LEU A 6 -0.27 -3.94 61.44
CA LEU A 6 -0.11 -2.73 60.64
C LEU A 6 0.07 -1.50 61.55
N LEU A 7 0.35 -0.35 60.89
CA LEU A 7 -0.22 0.99 61.12
C LEU A 7 0.38 1.99 62.13
N SER A 8 0.72 3.15 61.56
CA SER A 8 0.54 4.55 62.03
C SER A 8 0.93 5.50 60.87
N ILE A 9 0.56 6.78 60.71
CA ILE A 9 -0.51 7.71 61.20
C ILE A 9 -0.47 8.86 60.14
N VAL A 10 -1.51 9.38 59.44
CA VAL A 10 -2.96 9.64 59.65
C VAL A 10 -3.25 10.98 60.37
N ALA A 11 -3.92 12.00 59.83
CA ALA A 11 -4.31 12.40 58.46
C ALA A 11 -4.87 13.86 58.52
N LEU A 12 -5.02 14.60 57.40
CA LEU A 12 -5.98 15.73 57.34
C LEU A 12 -6.60 15.97 55.94
N VAL A 13 -7.79 16.57 55.93
CA VAL A 13 -8.78 16.56 54.84
C VAL A 13 -9.06 17.95 54.27
N ALA A 14 -9.51 17.98 53.01
CA ALA A 14 -9.91 19.11 52.16
C ALA A 14 -10.74 20.25 52.78
N LEU A 15 -10.70 21.43 52.14
CA LEU A 15 -11.86 21.97 51.37
C LEU A 15 -11.48 23.20 50.48
N LEU A 16 -12.04 23.22 49.26
CA LEU A 16 -12.38 24.38 48.39
C LEU A 16 -11.36 25.47 48.00
N GLY A 17 -11.22 25.66 46.67
CA GLY A 17 -10.70 26.88 46.03
C GLY A 17 -10.56 26.68 44.52
N ALA A 18 -11.42 27.30 43.71
CA ALA A 18 -11.44 27.14 42.26
C ALA A 18 -10.58 28.19 41.52
N VAL A 19 -10.44 27.99 40.19
CA VAL A 19 -10.16 28.97 39.10
C VAL A 19 -8.86 28.74 38.31
N ALA A 20 -9.00 28.94 36.99
CA ALA A 20 -8.00 29.11 35.92
C ALA A 20 -7.35 27.85 35.32
N CYS A 21 -7.74 27.57 34.07
CA CYS A 21 -6.87 26.96 33.07
C CYS A 21 -5.64 27.86 32.83
N GLY A 22 -4.49 27.26 32.53
CA GLY A 22 -3.31 27.96 32.04
C GLY A 22 -2.82 27.29 30.76
N ASP A 23 -2.76 28.06 29.67
CA ASP A 23 -2.00 27.71 28.48
C ASP A 23 -0.50 27.59 28.82
N ASP A 24 0.21 26.71 28.13
CA ASP A 24 1.65 26.82 27.94
C ASP A 24 1.99 26.57 26.46
N SER A 25 1.86 27.62 25.67
CA SER A 25 2.28 27.67 24.27
C SER A 25 3.50 28.60 24.12
N ALA A 26 4.71 28.03 24.18
CA ALA A 26 5.94 28.72 23.74
C ALA A 26 7.16 27.77 23.60
N ARG A 27 7.51 27.39 22.37
CA ARG A 27 8.91 27.17 21.98
C ARG A 27 9.19 27.83 20.63
N HIS A 28 9.76 29.03 20.69
CA HIS A 28 10.43 29.64 19.55
C HIS A 28 11.69 28.85 19.19
N PRO A 29 12.01 28.66 17.89
CA PRO A 29 13.35 28.33 17.46
C PRO A 29 14.20 29.62 17.36
N THR A 30 15.35 29.62 18.02
CA THR A 30 16.45 30.57 17.76
C THR A 30 17.74 29.78 17.61
N GLY A 31 18.31 29.75 16.42
CA GLY A 31 19.59 29.10 16.12
C GLY A 31 20.19 29.74 14.88
N ASP A 32 21.23 30.54 15.07
CA ASP A 32 21.75 31.46 14.05
C ASP A 32 22.49 30.78 12.89
N ALA A 33 22.41 31.42 11.73
CA ALA A 33 23.36 31.20 10.65
C ALA A 33 24.72 31.85 11.00
N ASN A 34 25.80 31.08 10.95
CA ASN A 34 27.15 31.47 10.50
C ASN A 34 28.17 30.41 10.92
N ASN A 35 28.71 29.64 9.97
CA ASN A 35 30.16 29.47 9.92
C ASN A 35 30.64 29.16 8.49
N ASN A 36 31.58 29.97 8.01
CA ASN A 36 32.45 29.56 6.91
C ASN A 36 33.54 28.68 7.50
N ASP A 37 33.84 27.55 6.88
CA ASP A 37 35.24 27.11 6.78
C ASP A 37 35.46 26.27 5.52
N ASN A 38 36.47 26.67 4.75
CA ASN A 38 36.89 25.99 3.54
C ASN A 38 37.84 24.81 3.87
N ASN A 39 38.07 23.99 2.85
CA ASN A 39 39.32 23.25 2.63
C ASN A 39 39.47 21.88 3.32
N TRP A 40 38.73 20.88 2.84
CA TRP A 40 39.21 19.49 2.82
C TRP A 40 39.35 19.00 1.38
N ASN A 41 40.58 18.60 1.04
CA ASN A 41 41.00 18.22 -0.30
C ASN A 41 41.26 16.70 -0.32
N SER A 42 40.24 15.89 -0.64
CA SER A 42 40.36 14.44 -0.77
C SER A 42 40.68 14.07 -2.22
N GLY A 43 41.93 13.66 -2.46
CA GLY A 43 42.43 13.42 -3.82
C GLY A 43 41.72 12.28 -4.54
N HIS A 44 41.37 12.50 -5.81
CA HIS A 44 41.15 11.42 -6.77
C HIS A 44 42.48 10.98 -7.36
N SER A 45 42.66 9.66 -7.50
CA SER A 45 43.77 9.08 -8.25
C SER A 45 43.61 9.42 -9.74
N THR A 46 44.69 9.81 -10.40
CA THR A 46 44.74 10.01 -11.86
C THR A 46 45.56 8.91 -12.54
N ASP A 47 45.53 7.68 -11.99
CA ASP A 47 46.22 6.53 -12.58
C ASP A 47 45.31 5.82 -13.60
N PRO A 48 45.63 5.85 -14.91
CA PRO A 48 44.82 5.19 -15.94
C PRO A 48 44.96 3.66 -15.95
N ASN A 49 45.59 3.06 -14.93
CA ASN A 49 45.72 1.60 -14.78
C ASN A 49 44.89 1.05 -13.60
N ASP A 50 44.01 1.84 -12.98
CA ASP A 50 43.07 1.33 -11.97
C ASP A 50 42.01 0.43 -12.66
N PRO A 51 41.89 -0.86 -12.30
CA PRO A 51 40.93 -1.78 -12.92
C PRO A 51 39.45 -1.43 -12.63
N ASN A 52 39.16 -0.46 -11.77
CA ASN A 52 37.81 0.01 -11.48
C ASN A 52 37.44 1.35 -12.19
N TYR A 53 38.28 1.85 -13.09
CA TYR A 53 38.01 3.11 -13.80
C TYR A 53 36.97 2.92 -14.93
N TYR A 54 35.72 3.28 -14.68
CA TYR A 54 34.67 3.39 -15.70
C TYR A 54 34.61 4.81 -16.28
N SER A 55 34.88 4.93 -17.58
CA SER A 55 34.72 6.18 -18.33
C SER A 55 33.26 6.49 -18.58
N THR A 56 32.79 7.67 -18.15
CA THR A 56 31.44 8.19 -18.44
C THR A 56 31.41 9.13 -19.66
N ASP A 57 32.49 9.23 -20.43
CA ASP A 57 32.53 10.02 -21.66
C ASP A 57 31.77 9.30 -22.79
N PRO A 58 30.65 9.85 -23.32
CA PRO A 58 29.91 9.25 -24.42
C PRO A 58 30.68 9.24 -25.76
N ASN A 59 31.91 9.75 -25.80
CA ASN A 59 32.78 9.76 -26.98
C ASN A 59 33.97 8.78 -26.89
N ASP A 60 34.08 7.93 -25.86
CA ASP A 60 35.16 6.95 -25.78
C ASP A 60 35.06 5.88 -26.89
N PRO A 61 36.00 5.81 -27.84
CA PRO A 61 35.94 4.88 -28.96
C PRO A 61 36.19 3.42 -28.57
N ASN A 62 36.48 3.12 -27.30
CA ASN A 62 36.71 1.75 -26.82
C ASN A 62 35.50 1.14 -26.07
N ASN A 63 34.36 1.85 -25.98
CA ASN A 63 33.17 1.30 -25.33
C ASN A 63 32.61 0.09 -26.12
N PRO A 64 32.60 -1.13 -25.56
CA PRO A 64 32.25 -2.34 -26.29
C PRO A 64 30.74 -2.49 -26.59
N ASN A 65 29.88 -1.65 -26.02
CA ASN A 65 28.42 -1.80 -26.09
C ASN A 65 27.73 -1.05 -27.25
N TYR A 66 28.47 -0.49 -28.21
CA TYR A 66 27.89 0.16 -29.40
C TYR A 66 28.19 -0.60 -30.71
N ASN A 67 27.27 -1.48 -31.11
CA ASN A 67 27.25 -2.05 -32.47
C ASN A 67 25.93 -1.73 -33.18
N ASN A 68 25.93 -0.61 -33.91
CA ASN A 68 24.75 -0.10 -34.61
C ASN A 68 24.88 -0.33 -36.13
N ASN A 69 24.49 -1.50 -36.61
CA ASN A 69 24.50 -1.84 -38.05
C ASN A 69 23.51 -2.96 -38.42
N ASN A 70 22.22 -2.63 -38.59
CA ASN A 70 21.36 -3.39 -39.51
C ASN A 70 20.16 -2.53 -39.98
N PRO A 71 19.98 -2.24 -41.29
CA PRO A 71 18.86 -1.44 -41.77
C PRO A 71 17.60 -2.31 -41.94
N ILE A 72 16.55 -2.03 -41.16
CA ILE A 72 15.23 -2.64 -41.34
C ILE A 72 14.49 -1.91 -42.47
N ASN A 73 14.05 -2.66 -43.48
CA ASN A 73 13.16 -2.15 -44.54
C ASN A 73 11.75 -1.87 -43.99
N PRO A 74 11.06 -0.81 -44.45
CA PRO A 74 9.69 -0.55 -44.04
C PRO A 74 8.73 -1.60 -44.62
N ILE A 75 7.83 -2.09 -43.78
CA ILE A 75 6.76 -3.02 -44.17
C ILE A 75 5.63 -2.20 -44.84
N ASP A 76 5.33 -2.53 -46.10
CA ASP A 76 4.19 -1.99 -46.84
C ASP A 76 2.88 -2.66 -46.36
N THR A 77 1.96 -1.86 -45.84
CA THR A 77 0.68 -2.32 -45.26
C THR A 77 -0.48 -2.41 -46.26
N ASN A 78 -0.25 -2.24 -47.57
CA ASN A 78 -1.32 -2.09 -48.57
C ASN A 78 -1.38 -3.20 -49.67
N ASN A 79 -1.19 -4.47 -49.34
CA ASN A 79 -1.40 -5.57 -50.30
C ASN A 79 -2.30 -6.71 -49.75
N PRO A 80 -3.59 -6.80 -50.16
CA PRO A 80 -4.52 -7.82 -49.68
C PRO A 80 -4.29 -9.27 -50.16
N ASN A 81 -3.27 -9.55 -50.98
CA ASN A 81 -3.16 -10.81 -51.75
C ASN A 81 -1.83 -11.58 -51.53
N ASN A 82 -1.28 -11.64 -50.32
CA ASN A 82 -0.13 -12.52 -50.02
C ASN A 82 -0.59 -13.94 -49.60
N PRO A 83 -0.31 -15.02 -50.36
CA PRO A 83 -0.93 -16.34 -50.12
C PRO A 83 -0.26 -17.23 -49.07
N ASN A 84 0.79 -16.76 -48.38
CA ASN A 84 1.66 -17.59 -47.54
C ASN A 84 1.39 -17.46 -46.03
N ASN A 85 0.14 -17.59 -45.59
CA ASN A 85 -0.18 -17.71 -44.16
C ASN A 85 -1.35 -18.69 -43.92
N PRO A 86 -1.11 -19.92 -43.43
CA PRO A 86 -2.16 -20.89 -43.17
C PRO A 86 -2.83 -20.61 -41.81
N ILE A 87 -3.94 -19.87 -41.83
CA ILE A 87 -4.85 -19.80 -40.68
C ILE A 87 -5.70 -21.08 -40.68
N ASP A 88 -5.53 -21.94 -39.68
CA ASP A 88 -6.45 -23.05 -39.43
C ASP A 88 -7.72 -22.53 -38.74
N THR A 89 -8.86 -22.66 -39.41
CA THR A 89 -10.16 -22.18 -38.93
C THR A 89 -11.08 -23.32 -38.45
N ASN A 90 -10.57 -24.54 -38.22
CA ASN A 90 -11.40 -25.75 -38.08
C ASN A 90 -11.41 -26.42 -36.68
N ASN A 91 -11.33 -25.65 -35.58
CA ASN A 91 -11.67 -26.22 -34.25
C ASN A 91 -12.53 -25.32 -33.33
N PRO A 92 -13.82 -25.09 -33.66
CA PRO A 92 -14.78 -24.51 -32.73
C PRO A 92 -15.48 -25.63 -31.92
N ASN A 93 -14.82 -26.15 -30.88
CA ASN A 93 -15.42 -26.73 -29.65
C ASN A 93 -14.38 -27.56 -28.85
N ILE A 94 -13.65 -26.92 -27.95
CA ILE A 94 -13.13 -27.59 -26.75
C ILE A 94 -13.98 -27.08 -25.57
N PRO A 95 -14.78 -27.95 -24.91
CA PRO A 95 -15.42 -27.56 -23.65
C PRO A 95 -14.33 -27.28 -22.62
N ILE A 96 -14.31 -26.07 -22.07
CA ILE A 96 -13.44 -25.75 -20.93
C ILE A 96 -13.99 -26.53 -19.73
N ASP A 97 -13.31 -27.62 -19.35
CA ASP A 97 -13.66 -28.38 -18.16
C ASP A 97 -13.25 -27.60 -16.92
N THR A 98 -14.23 -26.94 -16.30
CA THR A 98 -14.06 -26.16 -15.08
C THR A 98 -13.82 -27.00 -13.82
N ASN A 99 -13.73 -28.34 -13.93
CA ASN A 99 -13.54 -29.25 -12.80
C ASN A 99 -12.14 -29.88 -12.72
N ASN A 100 -11.23 -29.59 -13.66
CA ASN A 100 -9.85 -30.07 -13.60
C ASN A 100 -8.84 -28.91 -13.45
N PRO A 101 -8.41 -28.57 -12.22
CA PRO A 101 -7.42 -27.52 -11.98
C PRO A 101 -5.99 -27.90 -12.41
N ASN A 102 -5.75 -29.15 -12.81
CA ASN A 102 -4.47 -29.62 -13.35
C ASN A 102 -4.57 -29.79 -14.87
N ILE A 103 -4.47 -28.69 -15.61
CA ILE A 103 -4.09 -28.73 -17.03
C ILE A 103 -2.57 -28.95 -17.06
N PRO A 104 -2.05 -30.07 -17.61
CA PRO A 104 -0.62 -30.19 -17.84
C PRO A 104 -0.20 -29.12 -18.85
N ILE A 105 0.85 -28.37 -18.54
CA ILE A 105 1.48 -27.46 -19.50
C ILE A 105 1.83 -28.29 -20.75
N ASP A 106 1.44 -27.82 -21.93
CA ASP A 106 1.96 -28.40 -23.17
C ASP A 106 3.43 -27.97 -23.32
N THR A 107 4.33 -28.78 -22.80
CA THR A 107 5.78 -28.61 -22.91
C THR A 107 6.29 -28.72 -24.36
N ASN A 108 5.40 -28.96 -25.33
CA ASN A 108 5.69 -28.94 -26.76
C ASN A 108 5.16 -27.69 -27.47
N ASN A 109 4.51 -26.75 -26.76
CA ASN A 109 4.18 -25.44 -27.31
C ASN A 109 5.46 -24.61 -27.46
N PRO A 110 5.96 -24.34 -28.68
CA PRO A 110 7.23 -23.65 -28.89
C PRO A 110 7.16 -22.15 -28.57
N ASN A 111 5.99 -21.64 -28.16
CA ASN A 111 5.78 -20.24 -27.77
C ASN A 111 5.75 -20.03 -26.25
N THR A 112 5.88 -21.09 -25.44
CA THR A 112 6.08 -20.94 -23.99
C THR A 112 7.53 -20.50 -23.76
N PRO A 113 7.81 -19.34 -23.14
CA PRO A 113 9.17 -18.97 -22.78
C PRO A 113 9.78 -20.05 -21.87
N GLU A 114 11.00 -20.50 -22.17
CA GLU A 114 11.73 -21.35 -21.22
C GLU A 114 12.03 -20.53 -19.96
N LEU A 115 11.65 -21.05 -18.79
CA LEU A 115 12.05 -20.46 -17.51
C LEU A 115 13.58 -20.45 -17.44
N PRO A 116 14.20 -19.37 -16.92
CA PRO A 116 15.65 -19.34 -16.75
C PRO A 116 16.10 -20.52 -15.88
N PRO A 117 17.18 -21.23 -16.25
CA PRO A 117 17.63 -22.39 -15.50
C PRO A 117 17.98 -21.98 -14.07
N ILE A 118 17.45 -22.74 -13.11
CA ILE A 118 17.82 -22.60 -11.70
C ILE A 118 19.29 -23.02 -11.57
N PRO A 119 20.18 -22.22 -10.96
CA PRO A 119 21.59 -22.56 -10.88
C PRO A 119 21.85 -23.86 -10.10
N ASP A 120 22.57 -24.80 -10.72
CA ASP A 120 22.89 -26.12 -10.14
C ASP A 120 23.81 -26.05 -8.90
N ASP A 121 24.39 -24.88 -8.60
CA ASP A 121 25.45 -24.67 -7.60
C ASP A 121 25.01 -23.86 -6.36
N TRP A 122 23.70 -23.71 -6.13
CA TRP A 122 23.17 -23.11 -4.89
C TRP A 122 23.51 -23.95 -3.65
N THR A 123 24.66 -23.67 -3.05
CA THR A 123 25.02 -24.16 -1.72
C THR A 123 24.36 -23.31 -0.65
N PHE A 124 23.31 -23.87 -0.04
CA PHE A 124 22.48 -23.23 0.99
C PHE A 124 23.29 -22.60 2.14
N ILE A 125 22.72 -21.56 2.76
CA ILE A 125 23.25 -20.86 3.93
C ILE A 125 23.67 -21.88 5.01
N PRO A 126 24.87 -21.75 5.62
CA PRO A 126 25.40 -22.77 6.53
C PRO A 126 24.51 -23.02 7.75
N ASP A 127 24.41 -24.28 8.16
CA ASP A 127 23.60 -24.88 9.27
C ASP A 127 23.68 -24.19 10.65
N ASN A 128 24.47 -23.13 10.80
CA ASN A 128 24.75 -22.43 12.06
C ASN A 128 24.00 -21.10 12.21
N TYR A 129 23.07 -20.73 11.31
CA TYR A 129 22.25 -19.53 11.51
C TYR A 129 21.27 -19.72 12.69
N THR A 130 21.71 -19.32 13.88
CA THR A 130 20.84 -19.10 15.04
C THR A 130 20.63 -17.60 15.19
N PRO A 131 19.38 -17.09 15.13
CA PRO A 131 19.12 -15.65 15.28
C PRO A 131 19.47 -15.15 16.68
N THR A 132 20.72 -14.76 16.91
CA THR A 132 21.17 -14.18 18.18
C THR A 132 20.95 -12.67 18.18
N TYR A 133 19.70 -12.24 18.43
CA TYR A 133 19.37 -10.83 18.65
C TYR A 133 19.92 -10.37 20.01
N PRO A 134 20.94 -9.50 20.07
CA PRO A 134 21.51 -9.07 21.34
C PRO A 134 20.53 -8.13 22.06
N GLY A 135 19.92 -8.58 23.15
CA GLY A 135 19.00 -7.78 23.97
C GLY A 135 17.51 -8.15 23.86
N ALA A 136 17.16 -9.34 23.34
CA ALA A 136 15.78 -9.85 23.34
C ALA A 136 15.14 -9.92 24.76
N ASP A 137 15.95 -9.99 25.81
CA ASP A 137 15.63 -10.20 27.22
C ASP A 137 14.61 -9.20 27.84
N ASN A 138 14.31 -8.08 27.16
CA ASN A 138 13.45 -7.00 27.66
C ASN A 138 12.30 -6.61 26.70
N TYR A 139 12.13 -7.27 25.56
CA TYR A 139 11.06 -6.94 24.62
C TYR A 139 9.80 -7.76 24.88
N ASP A 140 8.67 -7.06 24.91
CA ASP A 140 7.35 -7.68 24.85
C ASP A 140 7.13 -8.19 23.42
N PHE A 141 7.11 -9.52 23.25
CA PHE A 141 6.81 -10.19 21.98
C PHE A 141 5.46 -10.92 22.03
N ILE A 142 4.95 -11.34 20.87
CA ILE A 142 3.75 -12.18 20.76
C ILE A 142 4.15 -13.66 20.88
N PRO A 143 3.94 -14.35 22.03
CA PRO A 143 4.17 -15.80 22.12
C PRO A 143 3.20 -16.60 21.24
N GLU A 144 3.70 -17.10 20.11
CA GLU A 144 3.07 -18.17 19.31
C GLU A 144 3.32 -19.57 19.92
N THR A 145 4.30 -19.70 20.81
CA THR A 145 4.70 -20.98 21.41
C THR A 145 3.66 -21.53 22.37
N ALA A 146 3.23 -22.75 22.12
CA ALA A 146 2.30 -23.47 22.98
C ALA A 146 2.90 -23.80 24.37
N LEU A 147 2.04 -23.80 25.40
CA LEU A 147 2.44 -24.01 26.79
C LEU A 147 2.85 -25.46 27.05
N ALA A 148 4.09 -25.68 27.49
CA ALA A 148 4.51 -26.93 28.12
C ALA A 148 4.12 -26.92 29.60
N CYS A 149 3.46 -27.97 30.10
CA CYS A 149 2.92 -27.96 31.45
C CYS A 149 3.86 -28.56 32.51
N ASP A 150 4.19 -27.79 33.56
CA ASP A 150 5.00 -28.27 34.68
C ASP A 150 4.32 -29.40 35.47
N SER A 151 2.99 -29.29 35.63
CA SER A 151 2.16 -30.33 36.27
C SER A 151 0.68 -30.16 35.92
N LYS A 152 0.05 -31.27 35.52
CA LYS A 152 -1.35 -31.32 35.09
C LYS A 152 -2.32 -31.16 36.26
N THR A 153 -3.45 -30.52 36.00
CA THR A 153 -4.59 -30.32 36.91
C THR A 153 -5.89 -30.78 36.27
N ASP A 154 -6.93 -30.94 37.07
CA ASP A 154 -8.29 -31.21 36.59
C ASP A 154 -8.98 -29.90 36.19
N ALA A 155 -9.10 -29.67 34.87
CA ALA A 155 -9.88 -28.56 34.31
C ALA A 155 -11.40 -28.77 34.41
N GLY A 156 -11.86 -29.95 34.87
CA GLY A 156 -13.26 -30.33 34.85
C GLY A 156 -13.78 -30.59 33.43
N ALA A 157 -15.10 -30.64 33.29
CA ALA A 157 -15.73 -30.84 31.98
C ALA A 157 -15.50 -29.65 31.04
N LEU A 158 -15.21 -29.92 29.76
CA LEU A 158 -15.10 -28.91 28.73
C LEU A 158 -16.43 -28.68 28.01
N SER A 159 -16.71 -27.44 27.65
CA SER A 159 -17.79 -27.07 26.73
C SER A 159 -17.32 -26.04 25.70
N VAL A 160 -17.76 -26.18 24.45
CA VAL A 160 -17.49 -25.21 23.38
C VAL A 160 -18.50 -24.07 23.46
N GLU A 161 -18.03 -22.83 23.46
CA GLU A 161 -18.89 -21.64 23.27
C GLU A 161 -19.10 -21.31 21.79
N GLY A 162 -18.06 -21.50 20.97
CA GLY A 162 -18.10 -21.26 19.53
C GLY A 162 -16.72 -21.26 18.88
N MET A 163 -16.69 -20.93 17.60
CA MET A 163 -15.47 -20.60 16.85
C MET A 163 -15.20 -19.10 16.99
N ALA A 164 -13.96 -18.69 17.24
CA ALA A 164 -13.61 -17.28 17.37
C ALA A 164 -13.59 -16.59 15.99
N VAL A 165 -14.07 -15.34 15.91
CA VAL A 165 -14.15 -14.57 14.64
C VAL A 165 -12.77 -14.33 14.05
N TRP A 166 -11.84 -13.87 14.90
CA TRP A 166 -10.41 -13.81 14.65
C TRP A 166 -9.68 -14.66 15.68
N ARG A 167 -8.41 -14.97 15.42
CA ARG A 167 -7.61 -15.84 16.31
C ARG A 167 -7.66 -15.35 17.74
N ASP A 168 -7.81 -16.31 18.65
CA ASP A 168 -7.88 -16.13 20.10
C ASP A 168 -8.96 -15.14 20.60
N ASP A 169 -10.05 -14.97 19.86
CA ASP A 169 -11.16 -14.03 20.17
C ASP A 169 -10.78 -12.56 20.04
N ALA A 170 -9.75 -12.25 19.23
CA ALA A 170 -9.37 -10.88 18.92
C ALA A 170 -10.52 -10.10 18.26
N ALA A 171 -10.62 -8.80 18.54
CA ALA A 171 -11.69 -7.94 18.01
C ALA A 171 -11.49 -7.55 16.52
N GLY A 172 -10.29 -7.68 15.97
CA GLY A 172 -9.99 -7.42 14.55
C GLY A 172 -8.70 -8.11 14.12
N ALA A 173 -8.37 -8.04 12.83
CA ALA A 173 -7.13 -8.58 12.28
C ALA A 173 -6.36 -7.55 11.45
N TYR A 174 -5.05 -7.76 11.31
CA TYR A 174 -4.15 -6.86 10.58
C TYR A 174 -3.07 -7.64 9.79
N SER A 175 -2.77 -7.18 8.58
CA SER A 175 -1.63 -7.66 7.78
C SER A 175 -0.76 -6.52 7.29
N MET A 176 0.52 -6.80 7.15
CA MET A 176 1.52 -5.93 6.54
C MET A 176 2.11 -6.64 5.33
N ILE A 177 2.01 -6.01 4.17
CA ILE A 177 2.61 -6.43 2.90
C ILE A 177 3.77 -5.48 2.62
N PHE A 178 4.88 -6.00 2.11
CA PHE A 178 6.05 -5.20 1.72
C PHE A 178 6.33 -5.45 0.24
N ASP A 179 5.94 -4.52 -0.62
CA ASP A 179 6.07 -4.66 -2.06
C ASP A 179 7.53 -4.59 -2.52
N ASP A 180 7.76 -4.81 -3.82
CA ASP A 180 9.06 -4.73 -4.50
C ASP A 180 10.19 -5.64 -3.97
N MET A 181 9.94 -6.71 -3.21
CA MET A 181 11.01 -7.58 -2.69
C MET A 181 11.90 -8.12 -3.82
N CYS A 182 13.22 -8.04 -3.60
CA CYS A 182 14.32 -8.16 -4.57
C CYS A 182 14.63 -6.93 -5.45
N GLY A 183 13.72 -5.96 -5.55
CA GLY A 183 13.96 -4.68 -6.24
C GLY A 183 14.88 -3.74 -5.45
N TYR A 184 15.63 -2.90 -6.17
CA TYR A 184 16.63 -1.98 -5.59
C TYR A 184 16.04 -1.00 -4.55
N ALA A 185 14.76 -0.66 -4.72
CA ALA A 185 13.94 0.13 -3.81
C ALA A 185 14.00 -0.34 -2.34
N VAL A 186 13.92 -1.66 -2.11
CA VAL A 186 13.62 -2.23 -0.79
C VAL A 186 14.76 -3.06 -0.21
N ARG A 187 16.00 -2.85 -0.66
CA ARG A 187 17.20 -3.56 -0.15
C ARG A 187 17.44 -3.47 1.37
N GLN A 188 16.78 -2.52 2.06
CA GLN A 188 16.81 -2.40 3.52
C GLN A 188 15.75 -3.27 4.23
N LEU A 189 14.75 -3.80 3.53
CA LEU A 189 13.71 -4.66 4.10
C LEU A 189 14.27 -5.94 4.75
N PRO A 190 15.18 -6.72 4.12
CA PRO A 190 15.69 -7.94 4.74
C PRO A 190 16.68 -7.69 5.88
N ILE A 191 17.18 -6.46 6.03
CA ILE A 191 18.16 -6.07 7.04
C ILE A 191 17.47 -5.39 8.22
N VAL A 192 16.75 -4.30 7.94
CA VAL A 192 16.10 -3.43 8.94
C VAL A 192 14.69 -3.93 9.23
N GLY A 193 13.83 -4.01 8.22
CA GLY A 193 12.41 -4.36 8.39
C GLY A 193 12.21 -5.75 9.01
N ARG A 194 12.91 -6.77 8.49
CA ARG A 194 13.01 -8.11 9.07
C ARG A 194 13.48 -8.09 10.52
N GLY A 195 14.53 -7.32 10.83
CA GLY A 195 15.07 -7.19 12.18
C GLY A 195 14.08 -6.58 13.18
N GLU A 196 13.27 -5.61 12.74
CA GLU A 196 12.20 -5.02 13.56
C GLU A 196 11.00 -5.99 13.74
N LEU A 197 10.56 -6.64 12.66
CA LEU A 197 9.47 -7.64 12.67
C LEU A 197 9.78 -8.79 13.64
N ASN A 198 10.98 -9.38 13.51
CA ASN A 198 11.44 -10.48 14.34
C ASN A 198 11.54 -10.14 15.82
N ARG A 199 11.98 -8.92 16.16
CA ARG A 199 12.11 -8.48 17.56
C ARG A 199 10.77 -8.47 18.32
N HIS A 200 9.67 -8.30 17.60
CA HIS A 200 8.32 -8.30 18.17
C HIS A 200 7.58 -9.64 17.98
N ASN A 201 8.21 -10.61 17.30
CA ASN A 201 7.59 -11.83 16.76
C ASN A 201 6.31 -11.54 15.94
N ILE A 202 6.40 -10.56 15.03
CA ILE A 202 5.33 -10.19 14.11
C ILE A 202 5.73 -10.58 12.69
N MET A 203 4.85 -11.25 11.96
CA MET A 203 5.11 -11.69 10.59
C MET A 203 4.60 -10.69 9.56
N GLY A 204 5.50 -10.28 8.66
CA GLY A 204 5.17 -9.52 7.45
C GLY A 204 4.98 -10.43 6.23
N SER A 205 4.60 -9.84 5.10
CA SER A 205 4.47 -10.55 3.83
C SER A 205 5.14 -9.80 2.67
N PRO A 206 6.44 -10.04 2.39
CA PRO A 206 7.12 -9.46 1.24
C PRO A 206 6.55 -9.97 -0.10
N GLY A 207 6.33 -9.06 -1.04
CA GLY A 207 5.89 -9.35 -2.40
C GLY A 207 7.08 -9.50 -3.34
N ILE A 208 7.34 -10.71 -3.82
CA ILE A 208 8.52 -11.07 -4.63
C ILE A 208 8.35 -10.62 -6.09
N ILE A 209 9.29 -9.83 -6.62
CA ILE A 209 9.50 -9.67 -8.06
C ILE A 209 10.53 -10.72 -8.51
N VAL A 210 10.05 -11.78 -9.16
CA VAL A 210 10.86 -13.00 -9.43
C VAL A 210 12.13 -12.71 -10.25
N SER A 211 12.01 -11.91 -11.30
CA SER A 211 13.15 -11.57 -12.17
C SER A 211 14.23 -10.74 -11.47
N GLU A 212 13.86 -9.86 -10.53
CA GLU A 212 14.83 -9.08 -9.75
C GLU A 212 15.62 -9.98 -8.79
N CYS A 213 14.97 -10.98 -8.17
CA CYS A 213 15.67 -11.97 -7.34
C CYS A 213 16.67 -12.83 -8.15
N ILE A 214 16.37 -13.09 -9.43
CA ILE A 214 17.25 -13.82 -10.35
C ILE A 214 18.46 -12.97 -10.75
N LYS A 215 18.27 -11.67 -11.00
CA LYS A 215 19.36 -10.73 -11.30
C LYS A 215 20.26 -10.47 -10.09
N GLY A 216 19.66 -10.34 -8.91
CA GLY A 216 20.33 -9.86 -7.69
C GLY A 216 20.73 -8.38 -7.73
N GLU A 217 20.37 -7.65 -8.80
CA GLU A 217 20.76 -6.25 -9.04
C GLU A 217 20.15 -5.29 -8.00
N GLY A 218 19.01 -5.63 -7.42
CA GLY A 218 18.41 -4.86 -6.34
C GLY A 218 19.12 -4.97 -4.98
N GLY A 219 20.12 -5.84 -4.83
CA GLY A 219 20.86 -6.04 -3.57
C GLY A 219 20.15 -6.92 -2.54
N SER A 220 18.96 -7.43 -2.88
CA SER A 220 18.27 -8.53 -2.18
C SER A 220 18.15 -9.71 -3.15
N THR A 221 18.39 -10.92 -2.66
CA THR A 221 18.48 -12.15 -3.46
C THR A 221 17.47 -13.21 -3.01
N TRP A 222 17.46 -14.36 -3.67
CA TRP A 222 16.73 -15.54 -3.17
C TRP A 222 17.19 -16.01 -1.78
N ASP A 223 18.44 -15.79 -1.37
CA ASP A 223 18.90 -16.09 -0.01
C ASP A 223 18.20 -15.20 1.03
N ASP A 224 17.94 -13.94 0.70
CA ASP A 224 17.18 -13.02 1.56
C ASP A 224 15.71 -13.44 1.67
N VAL A 225 15.10 -13.83 0.54
CA VAL A 225 13.74 -14.39 0.51
C VAL A 225 13.63 -15.63 1.40
N LEU A 226 14.50 -16.62 1.18
CA LEU A 226 14.49 -17.88 1.93
C LEU A 226 14.74 -17.66 3.42
N SER A 227 15.69 -16.79 3.77
CA SER A 227 15.96 -16.48 5.18
C SER A 227 14.84 -15.70 5.86
N MET A 228 14.03 -14.91 5.14
CA MET A 228 12.78 -14.35 5.67
C MET A 228 11.70 -15.43 5.89
N ILE A 229 11.63 -16.46 5.04
CA ILE A 229 10.73 -17.62 5.24
C ILE A 229 11.15 -18.40 6.48
N GLN A 230 12.45 -18.63 6.70
CA GLN A 230 12.99 -19.34 7.88
C GLN A 230 12.61 -18.66 9.20
N ASP A 231 12.52 -17.34 9.22
CA ASP A 231 12.06 -16.57 10.37
C ASP A 231 10.52 -16.56 10.54
N GLY A 232 9.77 -17.16 9.60
CA GLY A 232 8.32 -17.35 9.67
C GLY A 232 7.48 -16.34 8.88
N HIS A 233 8.09 -15.48 8.07
CA HIS A 233 7.36 -14.56 7.18
C HIS A 233 6.76 -15.32 5.98
N GLU A 234 5.57 -14.92 5.52
CA GLU A 234 4.91 -15.51 4.33
C GLU A 234 5.25 -14.69 3.10
N MET A 235 5.85 -15.28 2.08
CA MET A 235 6.05 -14.58 0.82
C MET A 235 4.75 -14.49 0.02
N SER A 236 4.51 -13.33 -0.57
CA SER A 236 3.48 -13.09 -1.58
C SER A 236 4.10 -13.03 -2.98
N ASN A 237 3.30 -13.34 -4.00
CA ASN A 237 3.68 -13.15 -5.40
C ASN A 237 3.50 -11.67 -5.77
N HIS A 238 4.55 -11.01 -6.28
CA HIS A 238 4.48 -9.66 -6.85
C HIS A 238 4.95 -9.63 -8.31
N SER A 239 4.57 -10.69 -9.02
CA SER A 239 4.77 -10.91 -10.44
C SER A 239 6.16 -11.34 -10.89
N MET A 240 6.33 -11.58 -12.20
CA MET A 240 7.61 -11.99 -12.77
C MET A 240 8.52 -10.78 -12.98
N ASN A 241 8.03 -9.76 -13.68
CA ASN A 241 8.80 -8.62 -14.16
C ASN A 241 8.31 -7.26 -13.60
N HIS A 242 7.41 -7.28 -12.60
CA HIS A 242 6.71 -6.09 -12.12
C HIS A 242 5.95 -5.36 -13.25
N GLU A 243 5.23 -6.14 -14.07
CA GLU A 243 4.46 -5.69 -15.23
C GLU A 243 2.95 -5.79 -14.98
N LYS A 244 2.15 -5.07 -15.78
CA LYS A 244 0.68 -5.07 -15.68
C LYS A 244 0.10 -6.45 -16.00
N VAL A 245 -0.73 -6.96 -15.08
CA VAL A 245 -1.24 -8.35 -15.12
C VAL A 245 -2.53 -8.42 -15.95
N GLU A 246 -2.42 -8.22 -17.26
CA GLU A 246 -3.55 -8.17 -18.20
C GLU A 246 -3.33 -9.00 -19.48
N GLY A 247 -4.42 -9.48 -20.09
CA GLY A 247 -4.39 -10.18 -21.37
C GLY A 247 -3.41 -11.37 -21.39
N ALA A 248 -2.39 -11.27 -22.25
CA ALA A 248 -1.34 -12.30 -22.38
C ALA A 248 -0.29 -12.25 -21.27
N ALA A 249 -0.07 -11.08 -20.63
CA ALA A 249 0.93 -10.93 -19.56
C ALA A 249 0.57 -11.76 -18.33
N VAL A 250 -0.72 -12.02 -18.09
CA VAL A 250 -1.25 -12.93 -17.04
C VAL A 250 -0.48 -14.26 -16.93
N GLU A 251 -0.11 -14.87 -18.06
CA GLU A 251 0.59 -16.17 -18.04
C GLU A 251 2.00 -16.03 -17.45
N VAL A 252 2.75 -15.01 -17.86
CA VAL A 252 4.11 -14.75 -17.35
C VAL A 252 4.04 -14.22 -15.92
N GLU A 253 3.25 -13.17 -15.71
CA GLU A 253 3.22 -12.39 -14.48
C GLU A 253 2.52 -13.09 -13.32
N ALA A 254 1.53 -13.96 -13.55
CA ALA A 254 0.83 -14.67 -12.47
C ALA A 254 1.08 -16.18 -12.43
N VAL A 255 1.16 -16.85 -13.58
CA VAL A 255 1.29 -18.32 -13.62
C VAL A 255 2.75 -18.75 -13.50
N GLN A 256 3.63 -18.22 -14.35
CA GLN A 256 5.05 -18.58 -14.37
C GLN A 256 5.81 -18.08 -13.13
N SER A 257 5.52 -16.86 -12.66
CA SER A 257 6.09 -16.30 -11.42
C SER A 257 5.84 -17.21 -10.21
N LYS A 258 4.60 -17.70 -10.08
CA LYS A 258 4.19 -18.66 -9.05
C LYS A 258 4.89 -20.00 -9.23
N GLN A 259 4.86 -20.57 -10.43
CA GLN A 259 5.48 -21.88 -10.70
C GLN A 259 6.98 -21.88 -10.40
N TYR A 260 7.70 -20.82 -10.76
CA TYR A 260 9.13 -20.67 -10.50
C TYR A 260 9.41 -20.57 -9.00
N THR A 261 8.64 -19.76 -8.28
CA THR A 261 8.81 -19.57 -6.83
C THR A 261 8.44 -20.83 -6.03
N ASP A 262 7.33 -21.47 -6.38
CA ASP A 262 6.89 -22.75 -5.77
C ASP A 262 7.96 -23.85 -5.95
N GLN A 263 8.67 -23.87 -7.09
CA GLN A 263 9.81 -24.78 -7.31
C GLN A 263 10.98 -24.47 -6.38
N ILE A 264 11.39 -23.21 -6.24
CA ILE A 264 12.47 -22.80 -5.33
C ILE A 264 12.14 -23.17 -3.88
N PHE A 265 10.93 -22.86 -3.42
CA PHE A 265 10.49 -23.18 -2.06
C PHE A 265 10.42 -24.69 -1.81
N ALA A 266 10.01 -25.48 -2.81
CA ALA A 266 10.00 -26.93 -2.72
C ALA A 266 11.42 -27.55 -2.64
N MET A 267 12.42 -26.96 -3.30
CA MET A 267 13.81 -27.41 -3.25
C MET A 267 14.52 -27.03 -1.95
N ALA A 268 14.19 -25.87 -1.38
CA ALA A 268 14.71 -25.42 -0.09
C ALA A 268 14.11 -26.16 1.13
N ASP A 269 13.09 -27.00 0.92
CA ASP A 269 12.30 -27.71 1.95
C ASP A 269 11.68 -26.78 3.02
N GLU A 270 11.41 -25.52 2.66
CA GLU A 270 10.87 -24.51 3.56
C GLU A 270 9.45 -24.87 4.06
N TRP A 271 9.03 -24.26 5.18
CA TRP A 271 7.68 -24.49 5.71
C TRP A 271 6.59 -23.96 4.77
N GLN A 272 6.86 -22.85 4.09
CA GLN A 272 6.03 -22.36 2.99
C GLN A 272 6.51 -23.02 1.70
N LYS A 273 5.68 -23.90 1.13
CA LYS A 273 5.99 -24.64 -0.12
C LYS A 273 5.22 -24.13 -1.33
N GLU A 274 4.41 -23.09 -1.15
CA GLU A 274 3.52 -22.55 -2.18
C GLU A 274 3.25 -21.06 -1.90
N LEU A 275 3.26 -20.23 -2.94
CA LEU A 275 2.74 -18.86 -2.90
C LEU A 275 1.20 -18.88 -2.89
N PHE A 276 0.60 -18.30 -1.84
CA PHE A 276 -0.84 -18.31 -1.62
C PHE A 276 -1.54 -16.99 -1.99
N PHE A 277 -0.84 -15.87 -1.85
CA PHE A 277 -1.39 -14.53 -2.04
C PHE A 277 -0.66 -13.79 -3.18
N PHE A 278 -1.40 -12.96 -3.92
CA PHE A 278 -0.87 -12.20 -5.04
C PHE A 278 -1.10 -10.69 -4.85
N VAL A 279 -0.10 -9.90 -5.24
CA VAL A 279 -0.05 -8.46 -5.14
C VAL A 279 0.20 -7.89 -6.53
N TYR A 280 -0.68 -7.02 -7.02
CA TYR A 280 -0.59 -6.51 -8.39
C TYR A 280 0.42 -5.35 -8.49
N PRO A 281 1.41 -5.41 -9.40
CA PRO A 281 2.21 -4.25 -9.78
C PRO A 281 1.33 -3.04 -10.10
N TYR A 282 1.75 -1.86 -9.62
CA TYR A 282 1.06 -0.57 -9.79
C TYR A 282 -0.42 -0.56 -9.32
N ASP A 283 -0.83 -1.50 -8.47
CA ASP A 283 -2.23 -1.76 -8.11
C ASP A 283 -3.15 -1.94 -9.34
N TYR A 284 -2.64 -2.50 -10.43
CA TYR A 284 -3.38 -2.68 -11.67
C TYR A 284 -4.02 -4.07 -11.77
N PHE A 285 -5.28 -4.18 -11.37
CA PHE A 285 -6.04 -5.45 -11.29
C PHE A 285 -7.29 -5.47 -12.19
N PRO A 286 -7.16 -5.61 -13.52
CA PRO A 286 -8.31 -5.78 -14.40
C PRO A 286 -8.99 -7.15 -14.18
N ALA A 287 -10.25 -7.28 -14.59
CA ALA A 287 -11.08 -8.45 -14.25
C ALA A 287 -10.54 -9.79 -14.81
N ASP A 288 -9.89 -9.76 -15.97
CA ASP A 288 -9.19 -10.90 -16.57
C ASP A 288 -7.89 -11.24 -15.81
N GLY A 289 -7.17 -10.22 -15.32
CA GLY A 289 -6.04 -10.36 -14.40
C GLY A 289 -6.42 -10.99 -13.06
N ILE A 290 -7.56 -10.61 -12.47
CA ILE A 290 -8.13 -11.24 -11.26
C ILE A 290 -8.47 -12.71 -11.52
N ALA A 291 -9.18 -12.99 -12.62
CA ALA A 291 -9.47 -14.36 -13.02
C ALA A 291 -8.18 -15.16 -13.33
N GLY A 292 -7.15 -14.51 -13.85
CA GLY A 292 -5.84 -15.08 -14.18
C GLY A 292 -5.07 -15.56 -12.95
N VAL A 293 -4.89 -14.66 -11.98
CA VAL A 293 -4.24 -14.95 -10.70
C VAL A 293 -4.99 -16.05 -9.94
N GLN A 294 -6.32 -16.09 -10.01
CA GLN A 294 -7.12 -17.18 -9.44
C GLN A 294 -6.86 -18.51 -10.17
N ARG A 295 -6.78 -18.53 -11.51
CA ARG A 295 -6.43 -19.73 -12.30
C ARG A 295 -5.01 -20.22 -12.02
N ALA A 296 -4.07 -19.33 -11.71
CA ALA A 296 -2.72 -19.69 -11.27
C ALA A 296 -2.70 -20.42 -9.91
N GLY A 297 -3.81 -20.46 -9.17
CA GLY A 297 -3.96 -21.22 -7.93
C GLY A 297 -3.70 -20.42 -6.65
N HIS A 298 -3.56 -19.09 -6.73
CA HIS A 298 -3.58 -18.23 -5.55
C HIS A 298 -4.96 -18.29 -4.88
N ILE A 299 -4.99 -18.23 -3.55
CA ILE A 299 -6.21 -18.29 -2.74
C ILE A 299 -6.76 -16.91 -2.38
N GLY A 300 -6.01 -15.85 -2.68
CA GLY A 300 -6.46 -14.47 -2.59
C GLY A 300 -5.50 -13.48 -3.23
N SER A 301 -5.94 -12.23 -3.35
CA SER A 301 -5.13 -11.16 -3.93
C SER A 301 -5.52 -9.74 -3.48
N ARG A 302 -4.55 -8.84 -3.51
CA ARG A 302 -4.72 -7.38 -3.29
C ARG A 302 -5.30 -6.74 -4.55
N ALA A 303 -6.61 -6.85 -4.72
CA ALA A 303 -7.35 -6.32 -5.88
C ALA A 303 -8.70 -5.69 -5.49
N GLY A 304 -8.84 -5.28 -4.22
CA GLY A 304 -9.97 -4.49 -3.77
C GLY A 304 -9.72 -3.01 -4.03
N ASN A 305 -10.69 -2.31 -4.60
CA ASN A 305 -10.59 -0.87 -4.81
C ASN A 305 -10.33 -0.15 -3.47
N ARG A 306 -9.19 0.55 -3.37
CA ARG A 306 -8.79 1.35 -2.21
C ARG A 306 -9.87 2.39 -1.89
N ASP A 307 -10.18 3.26 -2.84
CA ASP A 307 -11.40 4.08 -2.91
C ASP A 307 -11.57 4.55 -4.36
N PRO A 308 -12.80 4.63 -4.90
CA PRO A 308 -13.05 5.59 -5.94
C PRO A 308 -12.98 7.03 -5.40
N PHE A 309 -13.93 7.50 -4.57
CA PHE A 309 -14.08 8.95 -4.28
C PHE A 309 -14.76 9.34 -2.93
N ASN A 310 -14.87 8.48 -1.90
CA ASN A 310 -15.68 8.81 -0.69
C ASN A 310 -14.90 9.27 0.57
N GLY A 311 -13.57 9.22 0.56
CA GLY A 311 -12.74 9.86 1.59
C GLY A 311 -12.51 9.02 2.85
N SER A 312 -12.15 9.68 3.96
CA SER A 312 -11.69 9.04 5.21
C SER A 312 -12.75 8.18 5.93
N ASP A 313 -14.02 8.31 5.55
CA ASP A 313 -15.16 7.80 6.32
C ASP A 313 -15.52 6.35 5.95
N ASN A 314 -15.01 5.85 4.82
CA ASN A 314 -15.04 4.44 4.46
C ASN A 314 -13.62 3.84 4.38
N PRO A 315 -12.96 3.57 5.52
CA PRO A 315 -11.67 2.89 5.55
C PRO A 315 -11.72 1.52 4.84
N PRO A 316 -10.64 1.13 4.13
CA PRO A 316 -10.55 -0.13 3.39
C PRO A 316 -10.31 -1.27 4.41
N ILE A 317 -11.43 -1.80 4.91
CA ILE A 317 -11.49 -2.86 5.92
C ILE A 317 -12.26 -4.03 5.31
N ASN A 318 -11.61 -5.18 5.26
CA ASN A 318 -12.18 -6.42 4.75
C ASN A 318 -13.08 -7.07 5.80
N GLY A 319 -14.13 -7.78 5.35
CA GLY A 319 -15.05 -8.48 6.23
C GLY A 319 -14.43 -9.72 6.88
N ASN A 320 -14.95 -10.09 8.05
CA ASN A 320 -14.57 -11.33 8.74
C ASN A 320 -15.08 -12.61 8.05
N GLU A 321 -16.18 -12.53 7.30
CA GLU A 321 -16.66 -13.64 6.46
C GLU A 321 -15.77 -13.85 5.23
N ALA A 322 -15.58 -15.12 4.84
CA ALA A 322 -14.66 -15.55 3.79
C ALA A 322 -15.24 -15.29 2.38
N THR A 323 -15.36 -14.01 2.03
CA THR A 323 -15.84 -13.49 0.75
C THR A 323 -14.89 -12.43 0.21
N GLY A 324 -14.84 -12.28 -1.13
CA GLY A 324 -14.00 -11.27 -1.77
C GLY A 324 -12.50 -11.51 -1.65
N ASP A 325 -12.08 -12.78 -1.46
CA ASP A 325 -10.68 -13.13 -1.19
C ASP A 325 -9.73 -12.79 -2.35
N MET A 326 -10.24 -12.72 -3.59
CA MET A 326 -9.53 -12.24 -4.79
C MET A 326 -9.69 -10.73 -5.05
N THR A 327 -10.24 -9.98 -4.09
CA THR A 327 -10.53 -8.55 -4.19
C THR A 327 -10.31 -7.87 -2.83
N ILE A 328 -9.21 -8.21 -2.14
CA ILE A 328 -8.90 -7.68 -0.82
C ILE A 328 -8.55 -6.20 -0.91
N THR A 329 -9.29 -5.37 -0.18
CA THR A 329 -9.04 -3.93 -0.02
C THR A 329 -7.90 -3.67 0.95
N PHE A 330 -7.19 -2.57 0.74
CA PHE A 330 -5.95 -2.25 1.44
C PHE A 330 -5.78 -0.72 1.52
N ASP A 331 -4.81 -0.28 2.31
CA ASP A 331 -4.36 1.11 2.34
C ASP A 331 -2.83 1.19 2.24
N VAL A 332 -2.35 2.21 1.54
CA VAL A 332 -0.92 2.39 1.19
C VAL A 332 -0.25 3.36 2.16
N TRP A 333 0.99 3.05 2.57
CA TRP A 333 1.89 4.00 3.23
C TRP A 333 2.77 4.65 2.14
N PRO A 334 3.02 5.98 2.16
CA PRO A 334 2.98 6.91 3.30
C PRO A 334 1.67 7.68 3.45
N ARG A 335 1.59 8.62 4.42
CA ARG A 335 0.42 9.49 4.68
C ARG A 335 -0.20 10.07 3.41
N THR A 336 0.62 10.55 2.48
CA THR A 336 0.20 11.19 1.22
C THR A 336 -0.46 10.24 0.22
N TYR A 337 -0.32 8.92 0.43
CA TYR A 337 -0.97 7.84 -0.32
C TYR A 337 -1.90 7.01 0.58
N SER A 338 -2.27 7.52 1.74
CA SER A 338 -3.20 6.86 2.65
C SER A 338 -4.59 7.48 2.59
N LYS A 339 -5.64 6.65 2.69
CA LYS A 339 -7.01 7.06 3.07
C LYS A 339 -7.05 7.97 4.32
N TYR A 340 -6.05 7.83 5.18
CA TYR A 340 -5.89 8.55 6.43
C TYR A 340 -4.98 9.77 6.29
N ALA A 341 -4.81 10.34 5.09
CA ALA A 341 -4.00 11.55 4.89
C ALA A 341 -4.41 12.74 5.79
N ARG A 342 -5.68 12.79 6.22
CA ARG A 342 -6.25 13.71 7.23
C ARG A 342 -5.85 13.43 8.69
N TYR A 343 -5.00 12.44 8.95
CA TYR A 343 -4.44 12.15 10.26
C TYR A 343 -2.96 12.52 10.25
N TYR A 344 -2.41 12.89 11.39
CA TYR A 344 -0.96 13.10 11.51
C TYR A 344 -0.23 11.81 11.15
N GLU A 345 0.99 11.93 10.62
CA GLU A 345 1.74 10.79 10.08
C GLU A 345 1.90 9.64 11.10
N ALA A 346 2.19 9.98 12.36
CA ALA A 346 2.28 9.04 13.49
C ALA A 346 0.94 8.42 13.95
N ASP A 347 -0.18 8.83 13.36
CA ASP A 347 -1.54 8.31 13.62
C ASP A 347 -2.09 7.45 12.48
N VAL A 348 -1.54 7.57 11.26
CA VAL A 348 -2.04 6.90 10.02
C VAL A 348 -2.07 5.38 10.17
N LEU A 349 -0.98 4.79 10.68
CA LEU A 349 -0.85 3.35 10.83
C LEU A 349 -1.83 2.82 11.89
N TRP A 350 -1.83 3.43 13.07
CA TRP A 350 -2.71 3.05 14.16
C TRP A 350 -4.19 3.20 13.82
N ASN A 351 -4.59 4.27 13.11
CA ASN A 351 -6.00 4.48 12.77
C ASN A 351 -6.54 3.39 11.83
N HIS A 352 -5.70 2.80 10.96
CA HIS A 352 -6.11 1.66 10.14
C HIS A 352 -6.41 0.42 10.98
N VAL A 353 -5.51 0.12 11.92
CA VAL A 353 -5.68 -0.97 12.89
C VAL A 353 -6.93 -0.74 13.75
N TYR A 354 -7.14 0.47 14.25
CA TYR A 354 -8.32 0.82 15.03
C TYR A 354 -9.63 0.60 14.24
N ASN A 355 -9.66 0.97 12.95
CA ASN A 355 -10.83 0.71 12.11
C ASN A 355 -11.11 -0.80 11.90
N ALA A 356 -10.09 -1.66 11.92
CA ALA A 356 -10.28 -3.11 11.90
C ALA A 356 -10.89 -3.62 13.23
N ILE A 357 -10.40 -3.13 14.37
CA ILE A 357 -10.97 -3.41 15.71
C ILE A 357 -12.44 -2.99 15.76
N GLU A 358 -12.74 -1.74 15.38
CA GLU A 358 -14.08 -1.14 15.47
C GLU A 358 -15.10 -1.82 14.57
N ARG A 359 -14.69 -2.24 13.37
CA ARG A 359 -15.58 -2.90 12.38
C ARG A 359 -15.62 -4.43 12.51
N ASN A 360 -14.88 -5.02 13.45
CA ASN A 360 -14.65 -6.47 13.54
C ASN A 360 -14.16 -7.07 12.21
N GLY A 361 -13.23 -6.37 11.57
CA GLY A 361 -12.74 -6.63 10.22
C GLY A 361 -11.24 -6.87 10.15
N TRP A 362 -10.72 -6.90 8.92
CA TRP A 362 -9.31 -7.12 8.62
C TRP A 362 -8.74 -5.95 7.79
N ALA A 363 -7.76 -5.25 8.36
CA ALA A 363 -6.99 -4.22 7.67
C ALA A 363 -5.74 -4.82 7.00
N VAL A 364 -5.50 -4.46 5.74
CA VAL A 364 -4.28 -4.81 5.01
C VAL A 364 -3.52 -3.52 4.69
N ARG A 365 -2.31 -3.41 5.21
CA ARG A 365 -1.41 -2.28 5.00
C ARG A 365 -0.31 -2.70 4.03
N GLU A 366 -0.09 -1.88 3.02
CA GLU A 366 1.09 -1.92 2.18
C GLU A 366 2.18 -0.98 2.72
N PHE A 367 3.41 -1.46 2.62
CA PHE A 367 4.66 -0.74 2.72
C PHE A 367 5.53 -1.15 1.51
N HIS A 368 6.66 -0.47 1.30
CA HIS A 368 7.73 -0.99 0.44
C HIS A 368 8.99 -1.22 1.30
N SER A 369 9.67 -0.14 1.70
CA SER A 369 10.94 -0.20 2.42
C SER A 369 10.84 0.25 3.90
N VAL A 370 11.57 -0.42 4.79
CA VAL A 370 11.86 0.05 6.15
C VAL A 370 13.33 0.45 6.20
N VAL A 371 13.64 1.69 6.57
CA VAL A 371 14.99 2.26 6.48
C VAL A 371 15.46 2.78 7.83
N HIS A 372 16.77 2.78 8.08
CA HIS A 372 17.32 3.40 9.27
C HIS A 372 17.05 4.92 9.29
N ASP A 373 16.71 5.47 10.46
CA ASP A 373 16.38 6.88 10.64
C ASP A 373 17.49 7.83 10.14
N LYS A 374 18.75 7.41 10.24
CA LYS A 374 19.93 8.15 9.75
C LYS A 374 20.03 8.23 8.23
N ASP A 375 19.49 7.23 7.54
CA ASP A 375 19.57 7.09 6.08
C ASP A 375 18.30 7.64 5.41
N TYR A 376 17.18 7.81 6.15
CA TYR A 376 15.88 8.24 5.62
C TYR A 376 15.89 9.54 4.78
N ASN A 377 16.78 10.49 5.10
CA ASN A 377 16.94 11.75 4.34
C ASN A 377 18.16 11.72 3.39
N ASP A 378 18.81 10.58 3.21
CA ASP A 378 19.96 10.44 2.32
C ASP A 378 19.46 10.14 0.89
N GLU A 379 19.27 11.21 0.11
CA GLU A 379 18.86 11.14 -1.31
C GLU A 379 19.83 10.32 -2.19
N THR A 380 21.07 10.09 -1.74
CA THR A 380 22.02 9.21 -2.47
C THR A 380 21.70 7.73 -2.29
N GLN A 381 20.94 7.38 -1.26
CA GLN A 381 20.40 6.06 -1.05
C GLN A 381 18.96 6.02 -1.56
N PHE A 382 18.76 5.45 -2.75
CA PHE A 382 17.40 5.19 -3.24
C PHE A 382 16.69 4.25 -2.27
N HIS A 383 15.61 4.71 -1.62
CA HIS A 383 14.87 3.95 -0.60
C HIS A 383 13.51 3.43 -1.07
N GLY A 384 13.28 3.50 -2.38
CA GLY A 384 12.01 3.13 -2.99
C GLY A 384 10.91 4.17 -2.78
N PHE A 385 9.70 3.80 -3.18
CA PHE A 385 8.50 4.54 -2.86
C PHE A 385 8.19 4.45 -1.36
N GLY A 386 7.76 5.56 -0.75
CA GLY A 386 7.15 5.55 0.57
C GLY A 386 7.94 4.86 1.69
N PRO A 387 9.25 5.07 1.88
CA PRO A 387 9.97 4.43 2.98
C PRO A 387 9.39 4.83 4.34
N ILE A 388 9.49 3.92 5.32
CA ILE A 388 9.21 4.21 6.74
C ILE A 388 10.50 4.16 7.56
N LYS A 389 10.66 5.08 8.51
CA LYS A 389 11.76 5.06 9.48
C LYS A 389 11.62 3.86 10.40
N ALA A 390 12.75 3.24 10.73
CA ALA A 390 12.82 2.17 11.72
C ALA A 390 12.21 2.60 13.07
N SER A 391 12.41 3.85 13.50
CA SER A 391 11.75 4.40 14.71
C SER A 391 10.23 4.29 14.67
N ASP A 392 9.64 4.75 13.57
CA ASP A 392 8.19 4.94 13.42
C ASP A 392 7.51 3.60 13.19
N PHE A 393 8.17 2.71 12.42
CA PHE A 393 7.78 1.32 12.27
C PHE A 393 7.85 0.55 13.60
N ASN A 394 8.94 0.69 14.36
CA ASN A 394 9.06 0.07 15.69
C ASN A 394 7.98 0.57 16.66
N VAL A 395 7.63 1.87 16.65
CA VAL A 395 6.49 2.38 17.46
C VAL A 395 5.20 1.65 17.08
N HIS A 396 4.90 1.53 15.79
CA HIS A 396 3.72 0.80 15.31
C HIS A 396 3.72 -0.69 15.71
N LEU A 397 4.87 -1.38 15.61
CA LEU A 397 4.98 -2.78 16.06
C LEU A 397 4.70 -2.92 17.56
N ASN A 398 5.17 -1.99 18.39
CA ASN A 398 4.88 -1.97 19.83
C ASN A 398 3.37 -1.76 20.11
N GLU A 399 2.68 -0.92 19.33
CA GLU A 399 1.22 -0.76 19.42
C GLU A 399 0.46 -2.03 19.02
N LEU A 400 0.95 -2.77 18.01
CA LEU A 400 0.40 -4.07 17.63
C LEU A 400 0.57 -5.13 18.72
N VAL A 401 1.72 -5.15 19.42
CA VAL A 401 1.93 -6.04 20.58
C VAL A 401 0.97 -5.69 21.72
N ASP A 402 0.83 -4.41 22.08
CA ASP A 402 -0.13 -3.96 23.12
C ASP A 402 -1.57 -4.32 22.74
N ALA A 403 -1.94 -4.12 21.47
CA ALA A 403 -3.26 -4.50 20.95
C ALA A 403 -3.50 -6.01 20.96
N TRP A 404 -2.48 -6.82 20.65
CA TRP A 404 -2.57 -8.27 20.81
C TRP A 404 -2.69 -8.67 22.28
N LYS A 405 -1.89 -8.09 23.20
CA LYS A 405 -1.93 -8.36 24.65
C LYS A 405 -3.32 -8.13 25.25
N LYS A 406 -4.01 -7.08 24.82
CA LYS A 406 -5.39 -6.71 25.22
C LYS A 406 -6.49 -7.40 24.41
N ASN A 407 -6.13 -8.40 23.61
CA ASN A 407 -7.00 -9.19 22.73
C ASN A 407 -7.85 -8.35 21.77
N LYS A 408 -7.29 -7.25 21.25
CA LYS A 408 -7.96 -6.36 20.29
C LYS A 408 -7.60 -6.69 18.85
N VAL A 409 -6.35 -7.06 18.57
CA VAL A 409 -5.87 -7.31 17.19
C VAL A 409 -5.11 -8.62 17.11
N TRP A 410 -5.37 -9.38 16.06
CA TRP A 410 -4.48 -10.44 15.59
C TRP A 410 -3.70 -9.95 14.35
N THR A 411 -2.40 -9.71 14.51
CA THR A 411 -1.51 -9.41 13.37
C THR A 411 -1.01 -10.72 12.77
N SER A 412 -1.14 -10.87 11.45
CA SER A 412 -0.70 -12.05 10.72
C SER A 412 -0.59 -11.77 9.21
N THR A 413 0.09 -12.65 8.50
CA THR A 413 0.22 -12.61 7.04
C THR A 413 -1.12 -12.89 6.32
N PRO A 414 -1.28 -12.41 5.06
CA PRO A 414 -2.56 -12.49 4.36
C PRO A 414 -3.07 -13.92 4.12
N GLY A 415 -2.24 -14.85 3.64
CA GLY A 415 -2.68 -16.21 3.34
C GLY A 415 -3.08 -16.99 4.59
N ARG A 416 -2.40 -16.75 5.72
CA ARG A 416 -2.80 -17.29 7.04
C ARG A 416 -4.16 -16.77 7.50
N ILE A 417 -4.45 -15.48 7.32
CA ILE A 417 -5.78 -14.91 7.64
C ILE A 417 -6.87 -15.43 6.69
N LEU A 418 -6.57 -15.58 5.39
CA LEU A 418 -7.50 -16.18 4.41
C LEU A 418 -7.87 -17.61 4.79
N LYS A 419 -6.87 -18.45 5.08
CA LYS A 419 -7.08 -19.85 5.53
C LYS A 419 -7.83 -19.91 6.85
N TYR A 420 -7.58 -18.99 7.79
CA TYR A 420 -8.36 -18.88 9.03
C TYR A 420 -9.83 -18.53 8.75
N ARG A 421 -10.12 -17.51 7.93
CA ARG A 421 -11.49 -17.11 7.55
C ARG A 421 -12.24 -18.27 6.91
N GLN A 422 -11.65 -18.94 5.92
CA GLN A 422 -12.24 -20.11 5.27
C GLN A 422 -12.45 -21.27 6.26
N SER A 423 -11.45 -21.59 7.08
CA SER A 423 -11.55 -22.66 8.09
C SER A 423 -12.65 -22.37 9.11
N ARG A 424 -12.71 -21.15 9.66
CA ARG A 424 -13.77 -20.72 10.59
C ARG A 424 -15.16 -20.82 9.96
N THR A 425 -15.35 -20.33 8.75
CA THR A 425 -16.68 -20.29 8.09
C THR A 425 -17.14 -21.68 7.62
N LYS A 426 -16.23 -22.62 7.34
CA LYS A 426 -16.55 -23.99 6.86
C LYS A 426 -16.54 -25.07 7.95
N CYS A 427 -15.86 -24.84 9.08
CA CYS A 427 -15.77 -25.81 10.16
C CYS A 427 -16.73 -25.49 11.32
N THR A 428 -17.10 -26.55 12.04
CA THR A 428 -17.73 -26.46 13.37
C THR A 428 -16.84 -27.16 14.40
N ALA A 429 -16.96 -26.81 15.67
CA ALA A 429 -16.21 -27.43 16.77
C ALA A 429 -17.13 -28.08 17.80
N SER A 430 -16.62 -29.12 18.46
CA SER A 430 -17.30 -29.85 19.53
C SER A 430 -16.31 -30.31 20.60
N ALA A 431 -16.80 -30.54 21.82
CA ALA A 431 -16.02 -31.12 22.91
C ALA A 431 -16.63 -32.46 23.35
N SER A 432 -15.78 -33.42 23.67
CA SER A 432 -16.15 -34.71 24.28
C SER A 432 -15.14 -35.07 25.36
N GLY A 433 -15.50 -34.85 26.63
CA GLY A 433 -14.58 -35.02 27.75
C GLY A 433 -13.44 -34.00 27.71
N SER A 434 -12.21 -34.48 27.56
CA SER A 434 -10.99 -33.67 27.42
C SER A 434 -10.61 -33.36 25.97
N THR A 435 -11.39 -33.82 24.99
CA THR A 435 -11.01 -33.77 23.57
C THR A 435 -11.85 -32.75 22.82
N LEU A 436 -11.21 -31.89 22.01
CA LEU A 436 -11.85 -30.99 21.06
C LEU A 436 -11.72 -31.54 19.64
N THR A 437 -12.78 -31.44 18.84
CA THR A 437 -12.80 -31.94 17.46
C THR A 437 -13.45 -30.94 16.51
N TYR A 438 -12.78 -30.64 15.40
CA TYR A 438 -13.37 -29.91 14.27
C TYR A 438 -14.12 -30.87 13.32
N ASN A 439 -15.20 -30.36 12.72
CA ASN A 439 -15.89 -30.99 11.61
C ASN A 439 -15.97 -29.99 10.45
N CYS A 440 -15.27 -30.28 9.35
CA CYS A 440 -14.98 -29.37 8.23
C CYS A 440 -15.46 -29.92 6.88
N SER A 441 -16.63 -30.56 6.84
CA SER A 441 -17.16 -31.14 5.60
C SER A 441 -17.35 -30.07 4.52
N GLY A 442 -16.59 -30.16 3.42
CA GLY A 442 -16.64 -29.20 2.32
C GLY A 442 -15.64 -28.04 2.39
N LEU A 443 -14.67 -28.08 3.32
CA LEU A 443 -13.47 -27.25 3.25
C LEU A 443 -12.46 -27.86 2.28
N ASP A 444 -11.89 -27.05 1.39
CA ASP A 444 -10.76 -27.44 0.54
C ASP A 444 -9.47 -27.51 1.38
N ASN A 445 -8.67 -28.56 1.18
CA ASN A 445 -7.37 -28.71 1.84
C ASN A 445 -6.41 -27.53 1.57
N LYS A 446 -6.48 -26.89 0.40
CA LYS A 446 -5.69 -25.67 0.09
C LYS A 446 -6.10 -24.45 0.93
N LEU A 447 -7.37 -24.40 1.34
CA LEU A 447 -7.96 -23.31 2.14
C LEU A 447 -7.97 -23.64 3.64
N ALA A 448 -7.55 -24.84 4.03
CA ALA A 448 -7.46 -25.24 5.42
C ALA A 448 -6.27 -24.56 6.13
N GLY A 449 -6.50 -24.20 7.39
CA GLY A 449 -5.50 -23.59 8.26
C GLY A 449 -5.83 -23.83 9.74
N GLU A 450 -5.34 -22.95 10.60
CA GLU A 450 -5.74 -22.94 12.02
C GLU A 450 -7.10 -22.26 12.22
N ALA A 451 -7.80 -22.61 13.29
CA ALA A 451 -8.96 -21.87 13.77
C ALA A 451 -9.11 -21.97 15.29
N SER A 452 -9.49 -20.88 15.96
CA SER A 452 -9.62 -20.86 17.43
C SER A 452 -10.98 -21.35 17.89
N ILE A 453 -11.00 -22.31 18.80
CA ILE A 453 -12.19 -22.77 19.53
C ILE A 453 -12.23 -22.03 20.86
N ILE A 454 -13.35 -21.38 21.16
CA ILE A 454 -13.61 -20.81 22.49
C ILE A 454 -14.22 -21.90 23.38
N VAL A 455 -13.58 -22.15 24.52
CA VAL A 455 -13.99 -23.18 25.47
C VAL A 455 -14.18 -22.64 26.88
N LYS A 456 -15.14 -23.25 27.59
CA LYS A 456 -15.30 -23.15 29.03
C LYS A 456 -14.86 -24.46 29.70
N THR A 457 -14.22 -24.28 30.85
CA THR A 457 -13.73 -25.35 31.74
C THR A 457 -14.63 -25.44 32.98
N GLY A 458 -14.74 -26.62 33.58
CA GLY A 458 -15.52 -26.83 34.80
C GLY A 458 -14.85 -26.24 36.06
N SER A 459 -13.52 -26.09 36.03
CA SER A 459 -12.69 -25.51 37.08
C SER A 459 -11.90 -24.32 36.53
N ASP A 460 -11.74 -23.24 37.29
CA ASP A 460 -10.81 -22.16 36.90
C ASP A 460 -9.37 -22.58 37.18
N VAL A 461 -8.67 -23.02 36.12
CA VAL A 461 -7.26 -23.45 36.16
C VAL A 461 -6.32 -22.33 35.67
N PRO A 462 -5.06 -22.26 36.14
CA PRO A 462 -4.10 -21.26 35.65
C PRO A 462 -3.90 -21.28 34.13
N GLY A 463 -3.80 -22.48 33.54
CA GLY A 463 -3.66 -22.66 32.09
C GLY A 463 -4.27 -23.98 31.60
N LEU A 464 -4.23 -24.18 30.29
CA LEU A 464 -4.44 -25.49 29.66
C LEU A 464 -3.20 -25.87 28.86
N GLU A 465 -2.88 -27.16 28.87
CA GLU A 465 -2.05 -27.80 27.84
C GLU A 465 -2.97 -28.36 26.76
N ALA A 466 -2.68 -28.09 25.50
CA ALA A 466 -3.43 -28.57 24.35
C ALA A 466 -2.49 -29.24 23.35
N MET A 467 -2.80 -30.47 22.92
CA MET A 467 -1.95 -31.28 22.06
C MET A 467 -2.71 -31.78 20.83
N GLN A 468 -2.19 -31.55 19.63
CA GLN A 468 -2.73 -32.06 18.37
C GLN A 468 -1.65 -32.88 17.64
N GLN A 469 -1.95 -34.14 17.30
CA GLN A 469 -0.97 -35.09 16.74
C GLN A 469 0.34 -35.22 17.55
N GLY A 470 0.27 -35.04 18.88
CA GLY A 470 1.43 -35.07 19.76
C GLY A 470 2.31 -33.80 19.72
N LYS A 471 1.94 -32.77 18.95
CA LYS A 471 2.54 -31.43 19.01
C LYS A 471 1.68 -30.51 19.89
N PRO A 472 2.28 -29.62 20.69
CA PRO A 472 1.51 -28.67 21.49
C PRO A 472 0.93 -27.57 20.58
N VAL A 473 -0.26 -27.09 20.90
CA VAL A 473 -0.97 -26.05 20.12
C VAL A 473 -1.34 -24.84 20.99
N SER A 474 -1.58 -23.67 20.38
CA SER A 474 -1.72 -22.42 21.13
C SER A 474 -2.96 -22.42 22.04
N VAL A 475 -2.79 -21.87 23.24
CA VAL A 475 -3.83 -21.69 24.26
C VAL A 475 -3.72 -20.30 24.86
N ARG A 476 -4.83 -19.54 24.83
CA ARG A 476 -4.94 -18.24 25.48
C ARG A 476 -6.01 -18.24 26.58
N LYS A 477 -5.70 -17.72 27.77
CA LYS A 477 -6.69 -17.54 28.84
C LYS A 477 -7.40 -16.20 28.67
N LEU A 478 -8.69 -16.27 28.32
CA LEU A 478 -9.54 -15.11 28.03
C LEU A 478 -10.33 -14.63 29.26
N GLY A 479 -10.37 -15.43 30.33
CA GLY A 479 -11.04 -15.08 31.57
C GLY A 479 -11.08 -16.25 32.56
N ALA A 480 -11.80 -16.09 33.67
CA ALA A 480 -12.03 -17.17 34.62
C ALA A 480 -12.74 -18.34 33.91
N SER A 481 -12.12 -19.52 33.95
CA SER A 481 -12.55 -20.73 33.26
C SER A 481 -12.75 -20.63 31.74
N ARG A 482 -12.32 -19.55 31.05
CA ARG A 482 -12.54 -19.33 29.62
C ARG A 482 -11.23 -19.23 28.85
N PHE A 483 -11.10 -20.03 27.79
CA PHE A 483 -9.89 -20.12 26.98
C PHE A 483 -10.20 -20.10 25.48
N ALA A 484 -9.27 -19.61 24.68
CA ALA A 484 -9.15 -19.97 23.27
C ALA A 484 -8.14 -21.11 23.13
N VAL A 485 -8.45 -22.08 22.27
CA VAL A 485 -7.53 -23.14 21.85
C VAL A 485 -7.46 -23.15 20.33
N THR A 486 -6.26 -23.00 19.78
CA THR A 486 -6.05 -22.79 18.34
C THR A 486 -5.21 -23.91 17.76
N GLY A 487 -5.82 -24.74 16.91
CA GLY A 487 -5.17 -25.84 16.20
C GLY A 487 -5.56 -25.90 14.72
N HIS A 488 -4.87 -26.75 13.95
CA HIS A 488 -5.13 -26.91 12.51
C HIS A 488 -6.37 -27.75 12.28
N VAL A 489 -7.33 -27.25 11.49
CA VAL A 489 -8.68 -27.83 11.48
C VAL A 489 -8.79 -29.22 10.87
N LEU A 490 -7.79 -29.65 10.08
CA LEU A 490 -7.73 -30.99 9.49
C LEU A 490 -6.80 -31.97 10.23
N ASN A 491 -6.07 -31.54 11.26
CA ASN A 491 -5.07 -32.38 11.93
C ASN A 491 -5.66 -33.35 12.98
N GLY A 492 -6.98 -33.54 12.97
CA GLY A 492 -7.68 -34.42 13.91
C GLY A 492 -7.91 -33.76 15.28
N PRO A 493 -8.25 -34.55 16.31
CA PRO A 493 -8.63 -34.04 17.62
C PRO A 493 -7.47 -33.35 18.36
N ILE A 494 -7.83 -32.37 19.20
CA ILE A 494 -6.94 -31.72 20.16
C ILE A 494 -7.25 -32.28 21.55
N GLU A 495 -6.26 -32.89 22.20
CA GLU A 495 -6.36 -33.36 23.59
C GLU A 495 -5.98 -32.23 24.55
N ILE A 496 -6.85 -31.98 25.53
CA ILE A 496 -6.71 -30.88 26.50
C ILE A 496 -6.47 -31.44 27.90
N SER A 497 -5.64 -30.76 28.69
CA SER A 497 -5.58 -30.98 30.14
C SER A 497 -5.37 -29.67 30.90
N GLY A 498 -5.87 -29.61 32.14
CA GLY A 498 -5.59 -28.47 33.02
C GLY A 498 -4.11 -28.37 33.32
N CYS A 499 -3.60 -27.15 33.49
CA CYS A 499 -2.22 -26.89 33.83
C CYS A 499 -2.08 -25.95 35.04
N ASN A 500 -1.10 -26.22 35.90
CA ASN A 500 -0.68 -25.32 36.97
C ASN A 500 0.12 -24.11 36.46
N THR A 501 0.88 -24.29 35.37
CA THR A 501 1.55 -23.20 34.66
C THR A 501 0.48 -22.32 34.00
N ALA A 502 0.60 -21.00 34.12
CA ALA A 502 -0.39 -20.09 33.55
C ALA A 502 -0.32 -20.07 32.02
N SER A 503 -1.46 -20.17 31.34
CA SER A 503 -1.53 -19.82 29.91
C SER A 503 -1.39 -18.31 29.74
N VAL A 504 -0.93 -17.88 28.57
CA VAL A 504 -0.88 -16.47 28.16
C VAL A 504 -2.25 -15.82 28.37
N GLY A 505 -2.29 -14.73 29.12
CA GLY A 505 -3.52 -14.05 29.49
C GLY A 505 -4.03 -13.04 28.45
N VAL A 506 -5.01 -12.26 28.89
CA VAL A 506 -5.42 -11.00 28.26
C VAL A 506 -5.17 -9.89 29.28
N ASP A 507 -4.39 -8.88 28.88
CA ASP A 507 -4.10 -7.74 29.72
C ASP A 507 -5.33 -6.83 29.85
N ALA A 508 -5.50 -6.24 31.03
CA ALA A 508 -6.63 -5.35 31.31
C ALA A 508 -6.44 -3.97 30.68
N GLY A 509 -7.56 -3.37 30.26
CA GLY A 509 -7.61 -2.02 29.72
C GLY A 509 -8.07 -1.97 28.27
N ASP A 510 -7.85 -0.83 27.64
CA ASP A 510 -8.07 -0.64 26.20
C ASP A 510 -6.76 -0.25 25.50
N VAL A 511 -6.78 -0.33 24.17
CA VAL A 511 -5.68 0.14 23.31
C VAL A 511 -5.64 1.66 23.23
N ARG A 512 -4.62 2.21 22.54
CA ARG A 512 -4.52 3.64 22.24
C ARG A 512 -5.84 4.14 21.63
N ILE A 513 -6.38 5.22 22.21
CA ILE A 513 -7.62 5.86 21.76
C ILE A 513 -7.50 6.22 20.28
N LYS A 514 -8.59 6.04 19.51
CA LYS A 514 -8.65 6.43 18.11
C LYS A 514 -8.20 7.89 17.94
N PRO A 515 -7.19 8.18 17.11
CA PRO A 515 -6.85 9.54 16.74
C PRO A 515 -8.07 10.26 16.12
N THR A 516 -8.12 11.58 16.23
CA THR A 516 -9.15 12.39 15.56
C THR A 516 -8.54 12.95 14.27
N PRO A 517 -9.22 12.87 13.11
CA PRO A 517 -8.72 13.49 11.90
C PRO A 517 -8.68 15.01 12.06
N ALA A 518 -7.66 15.64 11.50
CA ALA A 518 -7.61 17.08 11.33
C ALA A 518 -8.80 17.58 10.51
N ALA A 519 -9.22 18.84 10.73
CA ALA A 519 -10.31 19.43 9.96
C ALA A 519 -9.94 19.54 8.48
N SER A 520 -8.65 19.78 8.21
CA SER A 520 -8.03 19.84 6.89
C SER A 520 -6.64 19.19 6.91
N VAL A 521 -6.18 18.66 5.78
CA VAL A 521 -4.75 18.27 5.62
C VAL A 521 -3.80 19.47 5.76
N CYS A 522 -4.28 20.69 5.52
CA CYS A 522 -3.50 21.92 5.73
C CYS A 522 -3.14 22.16 7.21
N ASP A 523 -3.98 21.67 8.13
CA ASP A 523 -3.75 21.78 9.57
C ASP A 523 -2.59 20.86 10.02
N ILE A 524 -2.22 19.88 9.19
CA ILE A 524 -1.11 18.92 9.41
C ILE A 524 0.16 19.43 8.73
N GLN A 525 0.07 19.72 7.43
CA GLN A 525 1.22 20.10 6.61
C GLN A 525 0.82 21.14 5.57
N THR A 526 1.38 22.34 5.71
CA THR A 526 1.33 23.40 4.70
C THR A 526 2.75 23.77 4.30
N VAL A 527 3.11 23.55 3.04
CA VAL A 527 4.35 24.05 2.44
C VAL A 527 4.14 25.52 2.10
N VAL A 528 4.99 26.41 2.63
CA VAL A 528 4.85 27.85 2.38
C VAL A 528 5.69 28.24 1.17
N GLY A 529 5.04 28.76 0.14
CA GLY A 529 5.71 29.22 -1.06
C GLY A 529 6.64 30.42 -0.79
N THR A 530 7.82 30.42 -1.41
CA THR A 530 8.82 31.47 -1.26
C THR A 530 8.43 32.80 -1.89
N GLY A 531 7.48 32.80 -2.83
CA GLY A 531 7.07 33.97 -3.62
C GLY A 531 8.05 34.34 -4.74
N SER A 532 9.10 33.55 -4.97
CA SER A 532 9.99 33.68 -6.13
C SER A 532 9.52 32.76 -7.26
N ASP A 533 9.42 33.25 -8.50
CA ASP A 533 9.14 32.45 -9.70
C ASP A 533 9.82 31.07 -9.66
N GLY A 534 9.05 30.01 -9.88
CA GLY A 534 9.61 28.67 -10.01
C GLY A 534 8.62 27.63 -10.52
N ARG A 535 9.17 26.63 -11.21
CA ARG A 535 8.42 25.52 -11.82
C ARG A 535 7.76 24.67 -10.73
N MET A 536 6.56 24.17 -11.02
CA MET A 536 5.80 23.18 -10.22
C MET A 536 5.88 21.77 -10.83
N ASP A 537 6.14 21.71 -12.12
CA ASP A 537 6.72 20.55 -12.81
C ASP A 537 7.59 21.12 -13.95
N ASP A 538 8.79 20.59 -14.12
CA ASP A 538 9.66 20.93 -15.26
C ASP A 538 9.48 19.98 -16.44
N MET A 539 8.69 18.91 -16.23
CA MET A 539 8.40 17.86 -17.20
C MET A 539 9.65 17.11 -17.71
N GLU A 540 10.81 17.28 -17.06
CA GLU A 540 12.05 16.59 -17.39
C GLU A 540 12.15 15.29 -16.59
N ARG A 541 11.38 14.28 -17.00
CA ARG A 541 11.42 12.92 -16.43
C ARG A 541 12.27 12.00 -17.31
N ASP A 542 13.00 11.08 -16.68
CA ASP A 542 13.76 10.06 -17.41
C ASP A 542 12.80 9.09 -18.13
N PRO A 543 13.14 8.60 -19.33
CA PRO A 543 12.24 7.73 -20.11
C PRO A 543 11.81 6.49 -19.32
N GLY A 544 10.49 6.27 -19.21
CA GLY A 544 9.91 5.12 -18.51
C GLY A 544 9.47 5.38 -17.06
N ILE A 545 9.75 6.56 -16.47
CA ILE A 545 9.19 6.92 -15.16
C ILE A 545 7.67 7.08 -15.25
N GLU A 546 6.93 6.42 -14.37
CA GLU A 546 5.46 6.48 -14.38
C GLU A 546 4.95 7.90 -14.06
N PHE A 547 4.22 8.46 -15.02
CA PHE A 547 3.78 9.84 -15.00
C PHE A 547 2.66 10.13 -13.98
N GLN A 548 1.84 9.12 -13.66
CA GLN A 548 0.62 9.29 -12.86
C GLN A 548 0.79 9.06 -11.35
N ALA A 549 1.85 8.36 -10.94
CA ALA A 549 2.00 7.88 -9.57
C ALA A 549 2.87 8.77 -8.67
N LEU A 550 3.95 9.37 -9.20
CA LEU A 550 5.02 9.95 -8.39
C LEU A 550 5.21 11.47 -8.63
N PRO A 551 5.50 12.28 -7.57
CA PRO A 551 5.96 13.64 -7.74
C PRO A 551 7.23 13.71 -8.59
N ASN A 552 7.50 14.84 -9.24
CA ASN A 552 8.75 14.99 -10.00
C ASN A 552 9.95 15.01 -9.03
N PRO A 553 10.85 14.00 -9.05
CA PRO A 553 11.93 13.87 -8.07
C PRO A 553 13.05 14.92 -8.25
N ARG A 554 13.03 15.70 -9.34
CA ARG A 554 14.01 16.78 -9.60
C ARG A 554 13.63 18.10 -8.92
N GLN A 555 12.44 18.19 -8.36
CA GLN A 555 12.01 19.31 -7.53
C GLN A 555 12.09 18.87 -6.07
N GLY A 556 12.70 19.73 -5.24
CA GLY A 556 13.05 19.41 -3.84
C GLY A 556 12.71 20.53 -2.87
N ASP A 557 11.90 21.51 -3.30
CA ASP A 557 11.39 22.59 -2.45
C ASP A 557 9.91 22.40 -2.05
N GLY A 558 9.38 21.19 -2.24
CA GLY A 558 8.05 20.78 -1.79
C GLY A 558 6.91 21.34 -2.64
N ARG A 559 7.21 21.77 -3.88
CA ARG A 559 6.21 22.12 -4.90
C ARG A 559 5.77 20.93 -5.74
N ASP A 560 6.46 19.80 -5.55
CA ASP A 560 6.46 18.63 -6.38
C ASP A 560 5.04 18.03 -6.45
N GLY A 561 4.48 18.02 -7.67
CA GLY A 561 3.13 17.54 -7.90
C GLY A 561 3.07 16.18 -8.59
N SER A 562 2.07 15.39 -8.24
CA SER A 562 1.66 14.18 -8.97
C SER A 562 0.54 14.51 -9.94
N TRP A 563 0.60 13.97 -11.15
CA TRP A 563 -0.42 14.17 -12.18
C TRP A 563 -1.50 13.08 -12.13
N SER A 564 -2.77 13.45 -12.26
CA SER A 564 -3.87 12.49 -12.39
C SER A 564 -4.89 12.94 -13.42
N SER A 565 -5.57 12.02 -14.10
CA SER A 565 -6.69 12.33 -15.00
C SER A 565 -8.04 11.89 -14.45
N TYR A 566 -9.09 12.60 -14.85
CA TYR A 566 -10.47 12.19 -14.69
C TYR A 566 -11.21 12.29 -16.03
N PRO A 567 -12.13 11.36 -16.35
CA PRO A 567 -12.20 10.03 -15.76
C PRO A 567 -10.91 9.25 -16.01
N GLY A 568 -10.66 8.17 -15.27
CA GLY A 568 -9.50 7.30 -15.49
C GLY A 568 -9.45 6.62 -16.88
N SER A 569 -10.49 6.77 -17.71
CA SER A 569 -10.47 6.36 -19.13
C SER A 569 -9.89 7.43 -20.07
N ALA A 570 -9.55 8.63 -19.58
CA ALA A 570 -8.86 9.64 -20.35
C ALA A 570 -7.35 9.34 -20.40
N LEU A 571 -6.78 9.38 -21.60
CA LEU A 571 -5.35 9.21 -21.79
C LEU A 571 -4.62 10.40 -21.15
N LEU A 572 -3.64 10.08 -20.30
CA LEU A 572 -2.75 11.04 -19.69
C LEU A 572 -1.34 10.46 -19.71
N GLU A 573 -0.49 11.03 -20.55
CA GLU A 573 0.85 10.52 -20.85
C GLU A 573 1.89 11.64 -20.88
N HIS A 574 3.15 11.25 -20.65
CA HIS A 574 4.32 12.11 -20.85
C HIS A 574 4.92 11.81 -22.22
N ILE A 575 5.05 12.83 -23.06
CA ILE A 575 5.62 12.67 -24.42
C ILE A 575 6.70 13.70 -24.71
N GLN A 576 7.60 13.39 -25.63
CA GLN A 576 8.53 14.36 -26.20
C GLN A 576 7.86 15.11 -27.35
N ASP A 577 7.80 16.44 -27.28
CA ASP A 577 7.10 17.27 -28.27
C ASP A 577 8.03 18.32 -28.89
N GLY A 578 8.72 17.91 -29.97
CA GLY A 578 9.64 18.77 -30.70
C GLY A 578 10.89 19.11 -29.90
N SER A 579 11.22 20.41 -29.81
CA SER A 579 12.40 20.91 -29.09
C SER A 579 12.14 21.27 -27.63
N ASN A 580 10.89 21.17 -27.14
CA ASN A 580 10.50 21.67 -25.83
C ASN A 580 10.78 20.69 -24.69
N GLY A 581 11.29 19.50 -25.00
CA GLY A 581 11.47 18.42 -24.04
C GLY A 581 10.18 17.64 -23.82
N GLY A 582 10.02 17.14 -22.60
CA GLY A 582 8.83 16.39 -22.19
C GLY A 582 7.65 17.31 -21.90
N VAL A 583 6.43 16.89 -22.25
CA VAL A 583 5.19 17.64 -22.01
C VAL A 583 4.09 16.71 -21.49
N VAL A 584 3.11 17.26 -20.77
CA VAL A 584 1.87 16.56 -20.43
C VAL A 584 1.03 16.48 -21.69
N HIS A 585 0.60 15.29 -22.12
CA HIS A 585 -0.45 15.15 -23.13
C HIS A 585 -1.69 14.54 -22.47
N PHE A 586 -2.79 15.28 -22.50
CA PHE A 586 -4.09 14.83 -22.02
C PHE A 586 -5.07 14.72 -23.20
N LYS A 587 -5.72 13.57 -23.30
CA LYS A 587 -6.67 13.28 -24.36
C LYS A 587 -7.93 12.57 -23.85
N HIS A 588 -9.08 13.12 -24.23
CA HIS A 588 -10.40 12.67 -23.82
C HIS A 588 -11.33 12.64 -25.03
N ASP A 589 -12.10 11.56 -25.17
CA ASP A 589 -13.08 11.40 -26.24
C ASP A 589 -14.53 11.45 -25.73
N THR A 590 -15.49 11.58 -26.65
CA THR A 590 -16.91 11.70 -26.31
C THR A 590 -17.57 10.40 -25.81
N SER A 591 -16.85 9.28 -25.81
CA SER A 591 -17.41 7.99 -25.38
C SER A 591 -17.60 7.93 -23.86
N ALA A 592 -16.84 8.75 -23.11
CA ALA A 592 -16.77 8.71 -21.65
C ALA A 592 -18.04 9.19 -20.91
N GLN A 593 -18.88 10.04 -21.52
CA GLN A 593 -20.13 10.57 -20.94
C GLN A 593 -19.99 11.28 -19.56
N VAL A 594 -18.78 11.73 -19.21
CA VAL A 594 -18.46 12.41 -17.93
C VAL A 594 -17.49 13.57 -18.19
N TYR A 595 -17.28 14.45 -17.22
CA TYR A 595 -16.32 15.55 -17.36
C TYR A 595 -14.89 15.00 -17.47
N GLY A 596 -14.13 15.48 -18.45
CA GLY A 596 -12.72 15.16 -18.65
C GLY A 596 -11.80 16.25 -18.10
N GLY A 597 -10.67 15.88 -17.49
CA GLY A 597 -9.62 16.80 -17.10
C GLY A 597 -8.36 16.12 -16.57
N VAL A 598 -7.35 16.94 -16.28
CA VAL A 598 -6.06 16.57 -15.71
C VAL A 598 -5.76 17.49 -14.52
N SER A 599 -5.29 16.92 -13.42
CA SER A 599 -4.97 17.61 -12.17
C SER A 599 -3.48 17.49 -11.86
N LEU A 600 -2.86 18.59 -11.44
CA LEU A 600 -1.57 18.59 -10.73
C LEU A 600 -1.83 18.72 -9.24
N ALA A 601 -1.69 17.64 -8.48
CA ALA A 601 -1.90 17.61 -7.03
C ALA A 601 -0.58 17.79 -6.28
N PHE A 602 -0.50 18.74 -5.35
CA PHE A 602 0.70 19.03 -4.56
C PHE A 602 0.94 17.92 -3.52
N LEU A 603 2.07 17.21 -3.64
CA LEU A 603 2.55 16.22 -2.67
C LEU A 603 1.48 15.23 -2.16
N GLY A 604 0.77 14.55 -3.06
CA GLY A 604 -0.03 13.36 -2.73
C GLY A 604 -1.10 13.01 -3.76
N GLY A 605 -1.16 11.74 -4.14
CA GLY A 605 -2.15 11.21 -5.08
C GLY A 605 -3.59 11.34 -4.58
N ASN A 606 -4.54 11.40 -5.51
CA ASN A 606 -6.00 11.47 -5.26
C ASN A 606 -6.43 12.69 -4.40
N GLY A 607 -5.74 13.83 -4.52
CA GLY A 607 -6.18 15.11 -3.95
C GLY A 607 -6.07 15.23 -2.43
N ALA A 608 -5.50 14.25 -1.75
CA ALA A 608 -5.35 14.22 -0.29
C ALA A 608 -3.95 14.63 0.21
N GLY A 609 -3.12 15.21 -0.67
CA GLY A 609 -1.74 15.60 -0.41
C GLY A 609 -1.55 16.73 0.60
N SER A 610 -0.34 17.29 0.62
CA SER A 610 -0.03 18.47 1.46
C SER A 610 -0.72 19.73 0.92
N CYS A 611 -0.98 20.70 1.78
CA CYS A 611 -1.39 22.02 1.29
C CYS A 611 -0.19 22.87 0.91
N TYR A 612 -0.39 23.74 -0.05
CA TYR A 612 0.59 24.71 -0.50
C TYR A 612 0.05 26.14 -0.29
N ASP A 613 0.81 26.99 0.39
CA ASP A 613 0.51 28.41 0.51
C ASP A 613 1.09 29.17 -0.70
N ALA A 614 0.25 29.30 -1.73
CA ALA A 614 0.49 30.09 -2.93
C ALA A 614 0.24 31.60 -2.73
N SER A 615 -0.06 32.08 -1.52
CA SER A 615 -0.42 33.50 -1.30
C SER A 615 0.74 34.48 -1.47
N ALA A 616 1.98 34.00 -1.52
CA ALA A 616 3.18 34.77 -1.86
C ALA A 616 3.31 35.07 -3.37
N TYR A 617 2.55 34.38 -4.23
CA TYR A 617 2.58 34.53 -5.69
C TYR A 617 1.47 35.47 -6.20
N GLN A 618 1.64 35.95 -7.43
CA GLN A 618 0.66 36.73 -8.18
C GLN A 618 -0.28 35.85 -9.00
N GLY A 619 0.18 34.67 -9.47
CA GLY A 619 -0.61 33.78 -10.31
C GLY A 619 0.07 32.48 -10.71
N ILE A 620 -0.55 31.79 -11.67
CA ILE A 620 0.01 30.64 -12.38
C ILE A 620 0.33 31.01 -13.83
N GLN A 621 1.47 30.54 -14.33
CA GLN A 621 1.81 30.54 -15.74
C GLN A 621 2.04 29.10 -16.22
N PHE A 622 1.63 28.80 -17.46
CA PHE A 622 1.95 27.57 -18.18
C PHE A 622 1.91 27.83 -19.68
N ASP A 623 2.56 26.96 -20.45
CA ASP A 623 2.43 26.90 -21.90
C ASP A 623 1.38 25.84 -22.26
N ILE A 624 0.49 26.17 -23.20
CA ILE A 624 -0.55 25.25 -23.68
C ILE A 624 -0.69 25.28 -25.20
N LYS A 625 -0.98 24.12 -25.80
CA LYS A 625 -1.48 23.99 -27.17
C LYS A 625 -2.56 22.90 -27.23
N GLY A 626 -3.23 22.77 -28.37
CA GLY A 626 -4.16 21.69 -28.64
C GLY A 626 -5.53 22.15 -29.13
N THR A 627 -6.52 21.29 -28.97
CA THR A 627 -7.91 21.52 -29.41
C THR A 627 -8.91 20.99 -28.39
N VAL A 628 -9.97 21.76 -28.17
CA VAL A 628 -11.21 21.35 -27.50
C VAL A 628 -12.31 21.45 -28.54
N VAL A 629 -12.95 20.35 -28.88
CA VAL A 629 -14.07 20.31 -29.84
C VAL A 629 -15.34 20.04 -29.07
N ASP A 630 -16.05 21.11 -28.73
CA ASP A 630 -17.37 21.05 -28.10
C ASP A 630 -18.44 20.84 -29.19
N ASN A 631 -19.26 19.80 -29.06
CA ASN A 631 -20.33 19.48 -30.00
C ASN A 631 -21.71 20.04 -29.58
N THR A 632 -21.78 20.81 -28.49
CA THR A 632 -23.02 21.40 -27.97
C THR A 632 -23.17 22.86 -28.41
N GLU A 633 -24.37 23.26 -28.85
CA GLU A 633 -24.62 24.62 -29.37
C GLU A 633 -24.30 25.75 -28.38
N TRP A 634 -24.26 25.47 -27.07
CA TRP A 634 -24.06 26.46 -26.03
C TRP A 634 -22.59 26.93 -25.89
N LEU A 635 -21.63 26.08 -26.29
CA LEU A 635 -20.19 26.37 -26.19
C LEU A 635 -19.39 26.15 -27.48
N ALA A 636 -19.95 25.53 -28.52
CA ALA A 636 -19.33 25.23 -29.83
C ALA A 636 -18.70 26.42 -30.61
N THR A 637 -18.73 27.65 -30.07
CA THR A 637 -18.08 28.84 -30.66
C THR A 637 -16.81 29.27 -29.94
N LYS A 638 -16.45 28.62 -28.83
CA LYS A 638 -15.28 28.96 -28.01
C LYS A 638 -14.58 27.66 -27.58
N ASN A 639 -13.28 27.54 -27.85
CA ASN A 639 -12.43 26.47 -27.32
C ASN A 639 -12.18 26.67 -25.82
N VAL A 640 -13.24 26.67 -25.00
CA VAL A 640 -13.15 26.97 -23.57
C VAL A 640 -12.59 25.77 -22.82
N TYR A 641 -11.78 26.09 -21.84
CA TYR A 641 -11.10 25.17 -20.99
C TYR A 641 -11.06 25.77 -19.58
N PHE A 642 -11.45 25.01 -18.57
CA PHE A 642 -11.51 25.50 -17.20
C PHE A 642 -10.19 25.21 -16.48
N LEU A 643 -9.53 26.27 -16.02
CA LEU A 643 -8.46 26.18 -15.03
C LEU A 643 -9.08 26.39 -13.65
N SER A 644 -8.96 25.42 -12.74
CA SER A 644 -9.59 25.48 -11.42
C SER A 644 -8.57 25.31 -10.28
N LEU A 645 -8.75 26.10 -9.22
CA LEU A 645 -7.99 25.98 -7.97
C LEU A 645 -8.73 25.07 -7.00
N VAL A 646 -8.10 23.97 -6.63
CA VAL A 646 -8.61 23.00 -5.66
C VAL A 646 -7.93 23.23 -4.31
N SER A 647 -8.70 23.24 -3.25
CA SER A 647 -8.22 23.42 -1.89
C SER A 647 -8.95 22.52 -0.91
N ALA A 648 -8.32 22.27 0.24
CA ALA A 648 -8.87 21.34 1.23
C ALA A 648 -10.20 21.81 1.84
N LYS A 649 -10.57 23.08 1.65
CA LYS A 649 -11.92 23.57 1.97
C LYS A 649 -12.90 23.32 0.84
N THR A 650 -12.54 23.65 -0.39
CA THR A 650 -13.45 23.53 -1.55
C THR A 650 -13.85 22.08 -1.83
N GLN A 651 -12.99 21.11 -1.51
CA GLN A 651 -13.29 19.68 -1.56
C GLN A 651 -14.28 19.19 -0.47
N THR A 652 -14.56 19.96 0.59
CA THR A 652 -15.50 19.52 1.63
C THR A 652 -16.95 19.79 1.22
N SER A 653 -17.86 18.92 1.68
CA SER A 653 -19.31 19.05 1.48
C SER A 653 -19.92 20.37 1.99
N ALA A 654 -19.23 21.10 2.89
CA ALA A 654 -19.64 22.44 3.30
C ALA A 654 -19.57 23.47 2.16
N TYR A 655 -18.57 23.33 1.29
CA TYR A 655 -18.32 24.21 0.15
C TYR A 655 -18.74 23.61 -1.20
N GLY A 656 -19.17 22.35 -1.17
CA GLY A 656 -19.62 21.58 -2.31
C GLY A 656 -18.92 20.23 -2.38
N GLY A 657 -17.59 20.25 -2.55
CA GLY A 657 -16.84 19.06 -2.97
C GLY A 657 -17.24 18.63 -4.39
N ASP A 658 -16.76 17.46 -4.83
CA ASP A 658 -16.97 16.98 -6.20
C ASP A 658 -18.35 16.34 -6.44
N VAL A 659 -19.36 16.58 -5.58
CA VAL A 659 -20.72 16.09 -5.83
C VAL A 659 -21.39 16.89 -6.95
N ASP A 660 -22.19 16.19 -7.76
CA ASP A 660 -22.95 16.78 -8.87
C ASP A 660 -23.61 18.10 -8.43
N CYS A 661 -23.34 19.15 -9.22
CA CYS A 661 -23.78 20.55 -9.09
C CYS A 661 -23.05 21.47 -8.10
N ALA A 662 -22.09 21.01 -7.30
CA ALA A 662 -21.49 21.85 -6.26
C ALA A 662 -20.09 22.36 -6.66
N VAL A 663 -20.04 23.38 -7.51
CA VAL A 663 -18.79 24.02 -8.00
C VAL A 663 -18.05 24.82 -6.93
N GLY A 664 -17.54 24.13 -5.91
CA GLY A 664 -16.75 24.74 -4.84
C GLY A 664 -15.42 25.34 -5.32
N HIS A 665 -14.93 24.92 -6.50
CA HIS A 665 -13.65 25.35 -7.06
C HIS A 665 -13.69 26.80 -7.58
N TYR A 666 -12.54 27.46 -7.48
CA TYR A 666 -12.31 28.77 -8.10
C TYR A 666 -11.83 28.56 -9.52
N SER A 667 -12.59 29.02 -10.51
CA SER A 667 -12.33 28.68 -11.92
C SER A 667 -12.02 29.92 -12.76
N PHE A 668 -11.28 29.69 -13.85
CA PHE A 668 -10.96 30.65 -14.89
C PHE A 668 -11.25 30.03 -16.26
N GLU A 669 -12.06 30.70 -17.08
CA GLU A 669 -12.31 30.31 -18.48
C GLU A 669 -11.13 30.72 -19.38
N LEU A 670 -10.36 29.73 -19.81
CA LEU A 670 -9.30 29.90 -20.80
C LEU A 670 -9.83 29.55 -22.19
N THR A 671 -9.63 30.41 -23.19
CA THR A 671 -9.78 30.02 -24.59
C THR A 671 -8.45 29.48 -25.12
N ILE A 672 -8.41 28.20 -25.50
CA ILE A 672 -7.21 27.61 -26.13
C ILE A 672 -7.16 28.06 -27.61
N PRO A 673 -6.10 28.75 -28.07
CA PRO A 673 -5.93 29.06 -29.48
C PRO A 673 -5.87 27.75 -30.28
N SER A 674 -6.68 27.60 -31.33
CA SER A 674 -6.60 26.43 -32.23
C SER A 674 -5.29 26.47 -33.01
N SER A 675 -4.25 25.93 -32.40
CA SER A 675 -2.85 26.16 -32.71
C SER A 675 -2.04 24.90 -32.45
N THR A 676 -1.17 24.54 -33.39
CA THR A 676 -0.13 23.52 -33.20
C THR A 676 1.09 24.06 -32.46
N SER A 677 1.16 25.37 -32.20
CA SER A 677 2.22 26.06 -31.47
C SER A 677 1.77 26.41 -30.05
N TYR A 678 2.67 26.27 -29.08
CA TYR A 678 2.44 26.67 -27.69
C TYR A 678 2.11 28.16 -27.56
N SER A 679 1.19 28.45 -26.63
CA SER A 679 0.85 29.79 -26.18
C SER A 679 1.06 29.87 -24.67
N THR A 680 1.92 30.79 -24.23
CA THR A 680 2.11 31.06 -22.80
C THR A 680 0.89 31.77 -22.23
N VAL A 681 0.24 31.14 -21.26
CA VAL A 681 -0.89 31.67 -20.51
C VAL A 681 -0.40 32.13 -19.14
N LYS A 682 -0.76 33.35 -18.73
CA LYS A 682 -0.56 33.86 -17.36
C LYS A 682 -1.92 34.19 -16.77
N VAL A 683 -2.31 33.51 -15.70
CA VAL A 683 -3.56 33.75 -14.97
C VAL A 683 -3.22 34.31 -13.59
N PRO A 684 -3.44 35.62 -13.34
CA PRO A 684 -3.26 36.17 -12.00
C PRO A 684 -4.38 35.66 -11.09
N TRP A 685 -4.12 35.54 -9.79
CA TRP A 685 -5.12 35.00 -8.86
C TRP A 685 -6.45 35.75 -8.91
N SER A 686 -6.43 37.06 -9.09
CA SER A 686 -7.63 37.91 -9.21
C SER A 686 -8.51 37.62 -10.43
N SER A 687 -8.04 36.82 -11.41
CA SER A 687 -8.83 36.37 -12.55
C SER A 687 -9.66 35.12 -12.25
N PHE A 688 -9.34 34.37 -11.19
CA PHE A 688 -10.17 33.26 -10.75
C PHE A 688 -11.40 33.79 -10.03
N VAL A 689 -12.57 33.37 -10.51
CA VAL A 689 -13.85 33.67 -9.86
C VAL A 689 -14.30 32.47 -9.04
N ALA A 690 -14.92 32.71 -7.89
CA ALA A 690 -15.72 31.68 -7.26
C ALA A 690 -16.81 31.28 -8.26
N SER A 691 -16.87 30.00 -8.63
CA SER A 691 -17.75 29.59 -9.71
C SER A 691 -19.21 29.91 -9.37
N SER A 692 -19.81 30.82 -10.14
CA SER A 692 -21.24 31.14 -10.03
C SER A 692 -22.12 30.09 -10.71
N TYR A 693 -21.52 28.99 -11.17
CA TYR A 693 -22.12 27.95 -11.99
C TYR A 693 -22.93 26.95 -11.13
N VAL A 694 -23.89 27.48 -10.37
CA VAL A 694 -24.94 26.65 -9.80
C VAL A 694 -25.76 26.14 -10.97
N ASP A 695 -25.74 24.84 -11.25
CA ASP A 695 -26.66 24.24 -12.21
C ASP A 695 -28.08 24.64 -11.79
N GLU A 696 -28.83 25.27 -12.70
CA GLU A 696 -30.18 25.78 -12.44
C GLU A 696 -31.14 24.68 -11.98
N ASN A 697 -30.84 23.41 -12.32
CA ASN A 697 -31.59 22.23 -11.89
C ASN A 697 -31.26 21.79 -10.44
N CYS A 698 -30.16 22.27 -9.87
CA CYS A 698 -29.68 21.93 -8.53
C CYS A 698 -30.01 22.98 -7.48
N SER A 699 -31.23 23.51 -7.56
CA SER A 699 -31.88 24.17 -6.44
C SER A 699 -32.19 23.18 -5.32
N ILE A 700 -31.20 22.79 -4.51
CA ILE A 700 -31.43 22.20 -3.18
C ILE A 700 -32.00 23.32 -2.30
N PRO A 701 -33.31 23.34 -1.98
CA PRO A 701 -33.93 24.55 -1.47
C PRO A 701 -33.44 24.86 -0.05
N GLY A 702 -32.73 25.98 0.10
CA GLY A 702 -32.20 26.45 1.38
C GLY A 702 -30.68 26.29 1.58
N PHE A 703 -29.97 25.63 0.66
CA PHE A 703 -28.50 25.64 0.68
C PHE A 703 -27.95 26.93 0.06
N THR A 704 -27.25 27.72 0.87
CA THR A 704 -26.34 28.77 0.40
C THR A 704 -24.93 28.31 0.76
N HIS A 705 -24.15 27.86 -0.23
CA HIS A 705 -22.75 27.53 -0.02
C HIS A 705 -21.96 28.84 0.05
N PRO A 706 -21.37 29.21 1.21
CA PRO A 706 -20.50 30.37 1.26
C PRO A 706 -19.19 30.00 0.58
N SER A 707 -18.86 30.51 -0.60
CA SER A 707 -17.55 30.25 -1.20
C SER A 707 -16.43 30.69 -0.25
N PRO A 708 -15.33 29.92 -0.08
CA PRO A 708 -14.20 30.40 0.71
C PRO A 708 -13.58 31.61 0.01
N SER A 709 -12.91 32.52 0.71
CA SER A 709 -12.26 33.64 0.03
C SER A 709 -11.09 33.13 -0.83
N LEU A 710 -10.79 33.81 -1.94
CA LEU A 710 -9.62 33.51 -2.77
C LEU A 710 -8.32 33.52 -1.96
N ASP A 711 -8.20 34.42 -0.97
CA ASP A 711 -7.08 34.45 -0.02
C ASP A 711 -7.00 33.22 0.88
N THR A 712 -8.14 32.58 1.17
CA THR A 712 -8.15 31.27 1.84
C THR A 712 -7.69 30.19 0.88
N VAL A 713 -8.28 30.12 -0.33
CA VAL A 713 -7.97 29.08 -1.33
C VAL A 713 -6.47 29.03 -1.64
N LYS A 714 -5.85 30.18 -1.92
CA LYS A 714 -4.39 30.28 -2.17
C LYS A 714 -3.54 29.75 -1.01
N LYS A 715 -3.98 29.90 0.24
CA LYS A 715 -3.25 29.44 1.43
C LYS A 715 -3.40 27.94 1.73
N THR A 716 -4.36 27.31 1.05
CA THR A 716 -4.78 25.93 1.29
C THR A 716 -4.85 25.13 -0.02
N LEU A 717 -4.05 25.53 -1.01
CA LEU A 717 -4.09 24.97 -2.36
C LEU A 717 -3.60 23.52 -2.31
N GLN A 718 -4.32 22.60 -2.94
CA GLN A 718 -4.01 21.17 -2.96
C GLN A 718 -3.83 20.63 -4.37
N ALA A 719 -4.56 21.17 -5.34
CA ALA A 719 -4.35 20.84 -6.74
C ALA A 719 -4.72 22.02 -7.63
N ILE A 720 -4.26 21.92 -8.87
CA ILE A 720 -4.70 22.77 -9.97
C ILE A 720 -5.27 21.83 -11.03
N ASP A 721 -6.53 22.05 -11.39
CA ASP A 721 -7.24 21.25 -12.39
C ASP A 721 -7.30 21.99 -13.72
N TRP A 722 -7.07 21.24 -14.77
CA TRP A 722 -7.23 21.59 -16.16
C TRP A 722 -8.40 20.73 -16.66
N GLY A 723 -9.57 21.34 -16.92
CA GLY A 723 -10.82 20.63 -17.21
C GLY A 723 -11.50 21.04 -18.52
N CYS A 724 -12.08 20.06 -19.21
CA CYS A 724 -12.93 20.23 -20.38
C CYS A 724 -14.37 20.60 -19.97
N THR A 725 -15.03 21.40 -20.80
CA THR A 725 -16.29 22.10 -20.45
C THR A 725 -17.51 21.21 -20.25
N ASN A 726 -17.60 20.07 -20.93
CA ASN A 726 -18.76 19.19 -20.84
C ASN A 726 -18.46 17.73 -21.22
N LYS A 727 -19.44 16.87 -20.92
CA LYS A 727 -19.47 15.41 -21.16
C LYS A 727 -19.43 14.99 -22.64
N ALA A 728 -19.43 15.95 -23.56
CA ALA A 728 -19.61 15.72 -24.99
C ALA A 728 -18.49 16.36 -25.84
N SER A 729 -17.50 16.99 -25.20
CA SER A 729 -16.33 17.56 -25.88
C SER A 729 -15.24 16.51 -26.08
N THR A 730 -14.54 16.55 -27.21
CA THR A 730 -13.21 15.90 -27.28
C THR A 730 -12.13 16.90 -26.92
N CYS A 731 -11.13 16.45 -26.17
CA CYS A 731 -9.96 17.25 -25.81
C CYS A 731 -8.69 16.52 -26.23
N ASP A 732 -7.74 17.27 -26.76
CA ASP A 732 -6.40 16.83 -27.16
C ASP A 732 -5.50 18.04 -26.88
N ILE A 733 -4.87 18.06 -25.69
CA ILE A 733 -4.14 19.22 -25.16
C ILE A 733 -2.76 18.83 -24.66
N TYR A 734 -1.86 19.81 -24.68
CA TYR A 734 -0.49 19.64 -24.24
C TYR A 734 -0.13 20.76 -23.26
N LEU A 735 0.40 20.43 -22.08
CA LEU A 735 0.81 21.37 -21.04
C LEU A 735 2.33 21.30 -20.80
N ASP A 736 2.96 22.46 -20.65
CA ASP A 736 4.40 22.62 -20.44
C ASP A 736 4.69 23.86 -19.55
N ASN A 737 5.92 23.98 -19.02
CA ASN A 737 6.46 25.14 -18.28
C ASN A 737 5.56 25.68 -17.15
N ILE A 738 4.93 24.78 -16.41
CA ILE A 738 3.95 25.12 -15.39
C ILE A 738 4.66 25.66 -14.14
N ARG A 739 4.30 26.88 -13.73
CA ARG A 739 4.99 27.62 -12.67
C ARG A 739 4.10 28.61 -11.95
N LEU A 740 4.47 28.93 -10.71
CA LEU A 740 3.93 30.08 -9.98
C LEU A 740 4.84 31.30 -10.22
N TYR A 741 4.24 32.50 -10.27
CA TYR A 741 4.89 33.80 -10.52
C TYR A 741 4.24 34.92 -9.70
#